data_AF-A0A832XPW5-F1
#
_entry.id   AF-A0A832XPW5-F1
#
_cell.length_a   1.000
_cell.length_b   1.000
_cell.length_c   1.000
_cell.angle_alpha   90.00
_cell.angle_beta   90.00
_cell.angle_gamma   90.00
#
_symmetry.space_group_name_H-M   'P 1'
#
loop_
_entity.id
_entity.type
_entity.pdbx_description
1 polymer ?
#
loop_
_entity_poly.entity_id
_entity_poly.type
_entity_poly.pdbx_seq_one_letter_code
_entity_poly.pdbx_strand_id
1 'polypeptide(L)'
;MSDSNTKPIIIADKAWSERQFIEHILARYFTLTEDLGGINPAWSVLPLEGVEDGDPHIALELANSDLAEIDMCAELFDDEPWAIQITPTSIGLFSMSKKTIMLFWIASFFSTFLVSSNWIESTIGGNFTDKSVLTSALFFYAIPFTGTLALASYLQVSIGKKLGVRLGHILPIPMPLPYFPWPFGIIYAPSSPSMDRIIWPNRRSLALSAIVAPSVLIISGFFCIMLGLWLTPENVTLSQQPNRLSFPLIANLIGSVAFGSESLYLLGAWAHPLALAGLGLMMLGWIYLLPIPGFPGSRILISFVGLEAARSFRWQVTLFLMVAVTGLMFGALDGHSLWSFLTIYGSLQILLFGSNLRTPRILDDLKPLNEKTGTRLSHFLFVALLLALPSEMPTEMVSDWDATPEWSIPTNLDLDLNSTGKFYILLDSSALLTQDWSVRGWTNDTYWDLKWQCTSTSNQTLNNGCSGQIQPLSKVKIPLMWASPTDSKMNSSVVEIHLWLQSGSSSSQQTIRIIPNSHVVLASTNWNWNQNHESPQLCTSILFAEDALPGNVSIIDTAATNTTGDSSLLWALDGLSSAALIPNELENHTLPLCLNGESGAIHQLSGGLSLRWVSDEGEIYTFTPSVVDSVVTLSTSGQPTMLLSDIEAFTSNSYVLWNAEYTFCREDLFPRLPGVAFENGSDGGPEWRWDLLFREYGIIPNLANGSLNLTVPAEGWLMICDEDSPLPSQYWQISATSDEYSLSMINGQLLNSIITSDSSTEFSLDGVLSFADVELRTHGNVDFDVVFNQSNYSITINQQNGQIVSTSAWLQLDSDGLIELHVASWEIGV
;
A
#
# COMPACT_ATOMS: atom_id res chain seq x y z
N MET A 1 -99.18 -4.19 -28.35
CA MET A 1 -98.11 -3.30 -27.86
C MET A 1 -96.94 -3.49 -28.80
N SER A 2 -97.00 -2.89 -30.00
CA SER A 2 -96.55 -1.54 -30.36
C SER A 2 -95.03 -1.47 -30.53
N ASP A 3 -94.57 -1.90 -31.71
CA ASP A 3 -93.26 -1.59 -32.26
C ASP A 3 -93.13 -0.07 -32.41
N SER A 4 -92.24 0.52 -31.62
CA SER A 4 -91.95 1.94 -31.64
C SER A 4 -90.85 2.26 -32.65
N ASN A 5 -91.24 2.94 -33.75
CA ASN A 5 -90.47 3.91 -34.54
C ASN A 5 -88.94 3.87 -34.41
N THR A 6 -88.28 2.97 -35.15
CA THR A 6 -86.91 3.21 -35.60
C THR A 6 -86.98 4.02 -36.90
N LYS A 7 -86.37 5.22 -36.91
CA LYS A 7 -86.21 5.99 -38.16
C LYS A 7 -85.42 5.12 -39.16
N PRO A 8 -85.87 4.97 -40.42
CA PRO A 8 -85.12 4.21 -41.40
C PRO A 8 -83.75 4.85 -41.59
N ILE A 9 -82.70 4.03 -41.56
CA ILE A 9 -81.33 4.47 -41.86
C ILE A 9 -81.34 4.96 -43.30
N ILE A 10 -81.00 6.23 -43.51
CA ILE A 10 -80.89 6.83 -44.84
C ILE A 10 -79.64 6.21 -45.49
N ILE A 11 -79.85 5.26 -46.39
CA ILE A 11 -78.77 4.67 -47.19
C ILE A 11 -78.42 5.68 -48.28
N ALA A 12 -77.16 6.09 -48.35
CA ALA A 12 -76.69 6.96 -49.42
C ALA A 12 -76.79 6.26 -50.77
N ASP A 13 -77.29 6.94 -51.80
CA ASP A 13 -77.47 6.40 -53.16
C ASP A 13 -76.15 5.96 -53.84
N LYS A 14 -75.00 6.37 -53.29
CA LYS A 14 -73.67 6.04 -53.82
C LYS A 14 -72.73 5.67 -52.67
N ALA A 15 -71.97 4.59 -52.85
CA ALA A 15 -70.89 4.23 -51.95
C ALA A 15 -69.84 5.35 -51.89
N TRP A 16 -69.45 5.75 -50.69
CA TRP A 16 -68.41 6.75 -50.47
C TRP A 16 -67.05 6.22 -50.94
N SER A 17 -66.25 7.10 -51.54
CA SER A 17 -64.81 6.82 -51.71
C SER A 17 -64.11 6.92 -50.35
N GLU A 18 -62.94 6.28 -50.21
CA GLU A 18 -62.14 6.35 -48.97
C GLU A 18 -61.90 7.80 -48.54
N ARG A 19 -61.52 8.67 -49.50
CA ARG A 19 -61.32 10.10 -49.26
C ARG A 19 -62.59 10.82 -48.79
N GLN A 20 -63.74 10.55 -49.41
CA GLN A 20 -65.04 11.14 -49.02
C GLN A 20 -65.49 10.66 -47.64
N PHE A 21 -65.18 9.41 -47.28
CA PHE A 21 -65.50 8.88 -45.97
C PHE A 21 -64.67 9.54 -44.88
N ILE A 22 -63.36 9.68 -45.10
CA ILE A 22 -62.45 10.37 -44.18
C ILE A 22 -62.85 11.84 -44.03
N GLU A 23 -63.16 12.50 -45.15
CA GLU A 23 -63.68 13.87 -45.18
C GLU A 23 -64.92 14.01 -44.32
N HIS A 24 -65.85 13.05 -44.39
CA HIS A 24 -67.06 13.04 -43.57
C HIS A 24 -66.79 12.81 -42.07
N ILE A 25 -65.76 12.04 -41.71
CA ILE A 25 -65.33 11.88 -40.31
C ILE A 25 -64.72 13.20 -39.82
N LEU A 26 -63.81 13.81 -40.58
CA LEU A 26 -63.16 15.07 -40.23
C LEU A 26 -64.16 16.22 -40.12
N ALA A 27 -65.17 16.26 -41.00
CA ALA A 27 -66.23 17.28 -41.01
C ALA A 27 -67.06 17.34 -39.70
N ARG A 28 -67.00 16.28 -38.86
CA ARG A 28 -67.65 16.29 -37.53
C ARG A 28 -66.92 17.17 -36.52
N TYR A 29 -65.62 17.36 -36.71
CA TYR A 29 -64.72 18.02 -35.76
C TYR A 29 -64.10 19.30 -36.33
N PHE A 30 -63.95 19.37 -37.64
CA PHE A 30 -63.30 20.46 -38.36
C PHE A 30 -64.16 20.96 -39.52
N THR A 31 -64.11 22.26 -39.78
CA THR A 31 -64.59 22.88 -41.02
C THR A 31 -63.48 22.76 -42.06
N LEU A 32 -63.74 21.98 -43.11
CA LEU A 32 -62.79 21.73 -44.19
C LEU A 32 -62.86 22.89 -45.21
N THR A 33 -61.75 23.57 -45.46
CA THR A 33 -61.67 24.74 -46.37
C THR A 33 -61.17 24.33 -47.75
N GLU A 34 -60.00 23.71 -47.81
CA GLU A 34 -59.32 23.32 -49.05
C GLU A 34 -58.74 21.91 -48.95
N ASP A 35 -58.80 21.19 -50.06
CA ASP A 35 -58.16 19.88 -50.21
C ASP A 35 -56.74 20.08 -50.78
N LEU A 36 -55.72 19.82 -49.95
CA LEU A 36 -54.32 20.08 -50.26
C LEU A 36 -53.70 19.02 -51.19
N GLY A 37 -54.41 17.90 -51.43
CA GLY A 37 -53.91 16.83 -52.29
C GLY A 37 -52.71 16.07 -51.71
N GLY A 38 -52.06 15.25 -52.55
CA GLY A 38 -50.89 14.44 -52.17
C GLY A 38 -51.13 12.93 -52.18
N ILE A 39 -50.07 12.17 -51.88
CA ILE A 39 -50.12 10.70 -51.77
C ILE A 39 -50.98 10.29 -50.57
N ASN A 40 -50.85 11.02 -49.47
CA ASN A 40 -51.68 10.90 -48.29
C ASN A 40 -52.73 12.03 -48.32
N PRO A 41 -54.02 11.75 -48.07
CA PRO A 41 -55.06 12.76 -48.07
C PRO A 41 -54.75 13.86 -47.04
N ALA A 42 -54.80 15.12 -47.47
CA ALA A 42 -54.54 16.26 -46.61
C ALA A 42 -55.54 17.40 -46.88
N TRP A 43 -55.96 18.09 -45.82
CA TRP A 43 -56.92 19.18 -45.89
C TRP A 43 -56.47 20.35 -45.02
N SER A 44 -56.80 21.56 -45.46
CA SER A 44 -56.79 22.74 -44.59
C SER A 44 -58.09 22.77 -43.79
N VAL A 45 -57.97 23.04 -42.49
CA VAL A 45 -59.04 22.89 -41.50
C VAL A 45 -59.10 24.05 -40.52
N LEU A 46 -60.33 24.35 -40.09
CA LEU A 46 -60.61 25.22 -38.96
C LEU A 46 -61.42 24.43 -37.91
N PRO A 47 -61.12 24.50 -36.61
CA PRO A 47 -61.89 23.79 -35.59
C PRO A 47 -63.35 24.29 -35.58
N LEU A 48 -64.30 23.37 -35.39
CA LEU A 48 -65.73 23.73 -35.34
C LEU A 48 -66.06 24.49 -34.04
N GLU A 49 -66.79 25.61 -34.14
CA GLU A 49 -67.32 26.32 -32.97
C GLU A 49 -68.33 25.43 -32.22
N GLY A 50 -68.01 25.06 -30.98
CA GLY A 50 -68.84 24.19 -30.13
C GLY A 50 -68.14 22.92 -29.64
N VAL A 51 -67.02 22.52 -30.26
CA VAL A 51 -66.13 21.48 -29.73
C VAL A 51 -65.11 22.18 -28.83
N GLU A 52 -65.32 22.11 -27.51
CA GLU A 52 -64.47 22.65 -26.42
C GLU A 52 -63.72 23.95 -26.79
N ASP A 53 -64.49 25.00 -27.12
CA ASP A 53 -64.02 26.37 -27.41
C ASP A 53 -63.11 26.55 -28.64
N GLY A 54 -63.18 25.64 -29.62
CA GLY A 54 -62.43 25.79 -30.88
C GLY A 54 -60.94 25.47 -30.76
N ASP A 55 -60.55 24.65 -29.78
CA ASP A 55 -59.18 24.14 -29.67
C ASP A 55 -58.91 23.05 -30.74
N PRO A 56 -57.99 23.28 -31.71
CA PRO A 56 -57.68 22.31 -32.76
C PRO A 56 -57.06 21.01 -32.19
N HIS A 57 -56.40 21.05 -31.04
CA HIS A 57 -55.75 19.89 -30.43
C HIS A 57 -56.76 18.87 -29.87
N ILE A 58 -57.86 19.37 -29.29
CA ILE A 58 -58.93 18.52 -28.73
C ILE A 58 -59.77 17.93 -29.86
N ALA A 59 -60.08 18.74 -30.88
CA ALA A 59 -60.74 18.28 -32.10
C ALA A 59 -59.93 17.17 -32.80
N LEU A 60 -58.59 17.28 -32.81
CA LEU A 60 -57.70 16.26 -33.36
C LEU A 60 -57.73 14.95 -32.54
N GLU A 61 -57.76 15.04 -31.21
CA GLU A 61 -57.82 13.86 -30.33
C GLU A 61 -59.10 13.05 -30.55
N LEU A 62 -60.25 13.74 -30.67
CA LEU A 62 -61.55 13.13 -30.98
C LEU A 62 -61.61 12.57 -32.42
N ALA A 63 -61.09 13.32 -33.40
CA ALA A 63 -61.00 12.83 -34.77
C ALA A 63 -60.14 11.55 -34.86
N ASN A 64 -59.01 11.52 -34.13
CA ASN A 64 -58.14 10.35 -34.08
C ASN A 64 -58.76 9.15 -33.36
N SER A 65 -59.68 9.35 -32.39
CA SER A 65 -60.40 8.21 -31.80
C SER A 65 -61.33 7.53 -32.80
N ASP A 66 -62.00 8.30 -33.67
CA ASP A 66 -62.86 7.75 -34.72
C ASP A 66 -62.03 7.14 -35.87
N LEU A 67 -60.94 7.80 -36.28
CA LEU A 67 -60.04 7.32 -37.34
C LEU A 67 -59.29 6.04 -36.93
N ALA A 68 -59.04 5.84 -35.64
CA ALA A 68 -58.39 4.64 -35.13
C ALA A 68 -59.20 3.35 -35.40
N GLU A 69 -60.52 3.43 -35.56
CA GLU A 69 -61.36 2.27 -35.88
C GLU A 69 -61.11 1.72 -37.30
N ILE A 70 -60.60 2.57 -38.20
CA ILE A 70 -60.28 2.23 -39.59
C ILE A 70 -58.76 2.16 -39.86
N ASP A 71 -57.96 2.00 -38.80
CA ASP A 71 -56.50 1.95 -38.86
C ASP A 71 -55.87 3.21 -39.50
N MET A 72 -56.47 4.39 -39.33
CA MET A 72 -55.98 5.69 -39.85
C MET A 72 -55.72 6.67 -38.70
N CYS A 73 -54.83 7.64 -38.92
CA CYS A 73 -54.56 8.74 -37.99
C CYS A 73 -54.36 10.06 -38.73
N ALA A 74 -54.86 11.13 -38.13
CA ALA A 74 -54.64 12.52 -38.48
C ALA A 74 -53.43 13.09 -37.73
N GLU A 75 -52.54 13.72 -38.49
CA GLU A 75 -51.39 14.51 -38.01
C GLU A 75 -51.66 15.99 -38.29
N LEU A 76 -51.43 16.85 -37.30
CA LEU A 76 -51.70 18.29 -37.38
C LEU A 76 -50.40 19.06 -37.66
N PHE A 77 -50.45 19.96 -38.64
CA PHE A 77 -49.35 20.82 -39.07
C PHE A 77 -49.68 22.30 -38.87
N ASP A 78 -48.63 23.07 -38.57
CA ASP A 78 -48.72 24.53 -38.39
C ASP A 78 -48.84 25.19 -39.76
N ASP A 79 -50.05 25.62 -40.10
CA ASP A 79 -50.37 26.34 -41.34
C ASP A 79 -51.55 27.30 -41.07
N GLU A 80 -51.75 28.30 -41.91
CA GLU A 80 -52.84 29.28 -41.79
C GLU A 80 -53.80 29.15 -43.00
N PRO A 81 -54.93 28.42 -42.91
CA PRO A 81 -55.47 27.65 -41.78
C PRO A 81 -54.77 26.30 -41.56
N TRP A 82 -54.89 25.74 -40.35
CA TRP A 82 -54.23 24.49 -39.93
C TRP A 82 -54.33 23.39 -40.99
N ALA A 83 -53.26 22.62 -41.19
CA ALA A 83 -53.29 21.50 -42.12
C ALA A 83 -53.37 20.17 -41.37
N ILE A 84 -54.27 19.29 -41.79
CA ILE A 84 -54.33 17.90 -41.31
C ILE A 84 -53.92 16.97 -42.43
N GLN A 85 -52.97 16.08 -42.15
CA GLN A 85 -52.62 14.97 -43.03
C GLN A 85 -53.09 13.65 -42.44
N ILE A 86 -53.79 12.85 -43.23
CA ILE A 86 -54.23 11.52 -42.85
C ILE A 86 -53.24 10.48 -43.32
N THR A 87 -52.84 9.62 -42.41
CA THR A 87 -51.90 8.55 -42.69
C THR A 87 -52.34 7.24 -42.07
N PRO A 88 -51.96 6.11 -42.68
CA PRO A 88 -52.25 4.82 -42.10
C PRO A 88 -51.52 4.69 -40.76
N THR A 89 -52.20 4.12 -39.79
CA THR A 89 -51.54 3.62 -38.58
C THR A 89 -50.47 2.61 -39.00
N SER A 90 -49.35 2.57 -38.27
CA SER A 90 -48.29 1.62 -38.56
C SER A 90 -48.76 0.19 -38.26
N ILE A 91 -49.33 -0.50 -39.25
CA ILE A 91 -49.68 -1.92 -39.16
C ILE A 91 -48.38 -2.72 -39.09
N GLY A 92 -48.15 -3.40 -37.96
CA GLY A 92 -47.11 -4.41 -37.84
C GLY A 92 -45.70 -3.88 -37.96
N LEU A 93 -45.28 -3.00 -37.05
CA LEU A 93 -43.86 -2.90 -36.71
C LEU A 93 -43.35 -4.31 -36.46
N PHE A 94 -42.35 -4.78 -37.23
CA PHE A 94 -41.72 -6.11 -37.09
C PHE A 94 -41.34 -6.35 -35.64
N SER A 95 -42.28 -6.86 -34.85
CA SER A 95 -42.04 -7.30 -33.49
C SER A 95 -41.29 -8.60 -33.67
N MET A 96 -40.07 -8.66 -33.16
CA MET A 96 -39.35 -9.92 -33.07
C MET A 96 -40.28 -10.98 -32.47
N SER A 97 -40.14 -12.22 -32.95
CA SER A 97 -40.89 -13.33 -32.37
C SER A 97 -40.68 -13.37 -30.86
N LYS A 98 -41.73 -13.72 -30.09
CA LYS A 98 -41.62 -13.89 -28.64
C LYS A 98 -40.46 -14.82 -28.25
N LYS A 99 -40.17 -15.83 -29.09
CA LYS A 99 -39.04 -16.75 -28.91
C LYS A 99 -37.69 -16.05 -29.04
N THR A 100 -37.54 -15.16 -30.02
CA THR A 100 -36.30 -14.37 -30.21
C THR A 100 -36.08 -13.41 -29.06
N ILE A 101 -37.14 -12.71 -28.61
CA ILE A 101 -37.06 -11.82 -27.44
C ILE A 101 -36.63 -12.62 -26.20
N MET A 102 -37.27 -13.76 -25.95
CA MET A 102 -36.90 -14.66 -24.84
C MET A 102 -35.45 -15.14 -24.94
N LEU A 103 -34.95 -15.45 -26.15
CA LEU A 103 -33.55 -15.84 -26.36
C LEU A 103 -32.58 -14.71 -25.98
N PHE A 104 -32.88 -13.46 -26.33
CA PHE A 104 -32.06 -12.30 -25.92
C PHE A 104 -32.05 -12.09 -24.41
N TRP A 105 -33.20 -12.29 -23.74
CA TRP A 105 -33.28 -12.25 -22.28
C TRP A 105 -32.45 -13.35 -21.63
N ILE A 106 -32.54 -14.59 -22.12
CA ILE A 106 -31.73 -15.72 -21.63
C ILE A 106 -30.25 -15.45 -21.86
N ALA A 107 -29.86 -15.02 -23.06
CA ALA A 107 -28.48 -14.72 -23.37
C ALA A 107 -27.92 -13.58 -22.52
N SER A 108 -28.73 -12.55 -22.22
CA SER A 108 -28.34 -11.44 -21.34
C SER A 108 -28.20 -11.86 -19.89
N PHE A 109 -29.06 -12.78 -19.43
CA PHE A 109 -28.92 -13.40 -18.11
C PHE A 109 -27.60 -14.19 -18.00
N PHE A 110 -27.26 -15.00 -19.00
CA PHE A 110 -25.98 -15.72 -18.99
C PHE A 110 -24.78 -14.79 -19.13
N SER A 111 -24.87 -13.74 -19.94
CA SER A 111 -23.80 -12.75 -20.10
C SER A 111 -23.53 -11.99 -18.79
N THR A 112 -24.57 -11.48 -18.13
CA THR A 112 -24.46 -10.83 -16.81
C THR A 112 -23.92 -11.78 -15.74
N PHE A 113 -24.33 -13.04 -15.77
CA PHE A 113 -23.83 -14.07 -14.87
C PHE A 113 -22.33 -14.33 -15.03
N LEU A 114 -21.84 -14.50 -16.27
CA LEU A 114 -20.41 -14.76 -16.55
C LEU A 114 -19.51 -13.57 -16.24
N VAL A 115 -19.96 -12.36 -16.56
CA VAL A 115 -19.21 -11.14 -16.23
C VAL A 115 -19.10 -10.97 -14.72
N SER A 116 -20.17 -11.26 -13.98
CA SER A 116 -20.14 -11.20 -12.52
C SER A 116 -19.26 -12.25 -11.89
N SER A 117 -19.25 -13.50 -12.39
CA SER A 117 -18.35 -14.52 -11.84
C SER A 117 -16.89 -14.11 -11.99
N ASN A 118 -16.52 -13.52 -13.13
CA ASN A 118 -15.16 -13.02 -13.36
C ASN A 118 -14.79 -11.84 -12.45
N TRP A 119 -15.74 -10.95 -12.15
CA TRP A 119 -15.49 -9.86 -11.20
C TRP A 119 -15.33 -10.37 -9.76
N ILE A 120 -16.23 -11.26 -9.32
CA ILE A 120 -16.27 -11.79 -7.94
C ILE A 120 -15.03 -12.63 -7.61
N GLU A 121 -14.46 -13.32 -8.61
CA GLU A 121 -13.22 -14.12 -8.46
C GLU A 121 -12.12 -13.37 -7.73
N SER A 122 -11.91 -12.10 -8.09
CA SER A 122 -10.90 -11.22 -7.46
C SER A 122 -11.19 -10.87 -5.99
N THR A 123 -12.46 -10.92 -5.56
CA THR A 123 -12.92 -10.43 -4.25
C THR A 123 -13.10 -11.52 -3.19
N ILE A 124 -13.61 -12.70 -3.58
CA ILE A 124 -13.91 -13.80 -2.65
C ILE A 124 -12.74 -14.80 -2.58
N GLY A 125 -11.85 -14.78 -3.58
CA GLY A 125 -10.80 -15.78 -3.73
C GLY A 125 -11.36 -17.14 -4.17
N GLY A 126 -10.66 -17.79 -5.10
CA GLY A 126 -11.09 -19.05 -5.72
C GLY A 126 -11.04 -18.96 -7.25
N ASN A 127 -11.40 -20.05 -7.92
CA ASN A 127 -11.57 -20.05 -9.37
C ASN A 127 -12.97 -19.57 -9.73
N PHE A 128 -13.16 -18.99 -10.92
CA PHE A 128 -14.50 -18.62 -11.41
C PHE A 128 -15.53 -19.76 -11.41
N THR A 129 -15.08 -21.03 -11.37
CA THR A 129 -15.93 -22.23 -11.31
C THR A 129 -16.39 -22.62 -9.92
N ASP A 130 -15.89 -21.96 -8.87
CA ASP A 130 -16.20 -22.34 -7.50
C ASP A 130 -17.66 -22.07 -7.15
N LYS A 131 -18.25 -22.98 -6.35
CA LYS A 131 -19.67 -22.93 -6.02
C LYS A 131 -20.05 -21.65 -5.28
N SER A 132 -19.19 -21.12 -4.41
CA SER A 132 -19.39 -19.87 -3.68
C SER A 132 -19.46 -18.66 -4.63
N VAL A 133 -18.54 -18.60 -5.59
CA VAL A 133 -18.47 -17.54 -6.62
C VAL A 133 -19.72 -17.60 -7.51
N LEU A 134 -20.04 -18.77 -8.05
CA LEU A 134 -21.20 -18.95 -8.94
C LEU A 134 -22.54 -18.67 -8.23
N THR A 135 -22.71 -19.12 -6.98
CA THR A 135 -23.96 -18.84 -6.25
C THR A 135 -24.11 -17.35 -5.95
N SER A 136 -23.02 -16.68 -5.57
CA SER A 136 -23.03 -15.24 -5.31
C SER A 136 -23.31 -14.44 -6.58
N ALA A 137 -22.66 -14.78 -7.70
CA ALA A 137 -22.92 -14.17 -9.00
C ALA A 137 -24.38 -14.32 -9.45
N LEU A 138 -24.98 -15.49 -9.21
CA LEU A 138 -26.36 -15.77 -9.60
C LEU A 138 -27.36 -14.95 -8.79
N PHE A 139 -27.31 -15.07 -7.46
CA PHE A 139 -28.35 -14.54 -6.58
C PHE A 139 -28.17 -13.05 -6.27
N PHE A 140 -26.93 -12.57 -6.18
CA PHE A 140 -26.66 -11.21 -5.75
C PHE A 140 -26.34 -10.24 -6.90
N TYR A 141 -26.06 -10.75 -8.10
CA TYR A 141 -25.86 -9.91 -9.27
C TYR A 141 -26.86 -10.18 -10.40
N ALA A 142 -26.82 -11.36 -11.02
CA ALA A 142 -27.55 -11.64 -12.26
C ALA A 142 -29.07 -11.53 -12.10
N ILE A 143 -29.64 -12.12 -11.03
CA ILE A 143 -31.08 -12.05 -10.74
C ILE A 143 -31.52 -10.61 -10.41
N PRO A 144 -30.89 -9.86 -9.48
CA PRO A 144 -31.24 -8.47 -9.21
C PRO A 144 -31.14 -7.57 -10.45
N PHE A 145 -30.07 -7.72 -11.24
CA PHE A 145 -29.84 -6.89 -12.43
C PHE A 145 -30.87 -7.16 -13.53
N THR A 146 -31.07 -8.41 -13.91
CA THR A 146 -32.05 -8.76 -14.95
C THR A 146 -33.49 -8.61 -14.47
N GLY A 147 -33.75 -8.85 -13.19
CA GLY A 147 -35.06 -8.67 -12.55
C GLY A 147 -35.51 -7.21 -12.52
N THR A 148 -34.61 -6.28 -12.20
CA THR A 148 -34.91 -4.83 -12.26
C THR A 148 -35.11 -4.36 -13.69
N LEU A 149 -34.35 -4.87 -14.66
CA LEU A 149 -34.59 -4.60 -16.09
C LEU A 149 -35.97 -5.12 -16.54
N ALA A 150 -36.37 -6.31 -16.08
CA ALA A 150 -37.68 -6.89 -16.38
C ALA A 150 -38.82 -6.06 -15.75
N LEU A 151 -38.61 -5.58 -14.52
CA LEU A 151 -39.53 -4.66 -13.84
C LEU A 151 -39.68 -3.35 -14.62
N ALA A 152 -38.57 -2.74 -15.06
CA ALA A 152 -38.58 -1.54 -15.88
C ALA A 152 -39.37 -1.76 -17.19
N SER A 153 -39.13 -2.89 -17.86
CA SER A 153 -39.86 -3.31 -19.07
C SER A 153 -41.36 -3.44 -18.84
N TYR A 154 -41.76 -4.10 -17.75
CA TYR A 154 -43.17 -4.26 -17.39
C TYR A 154 -43.85 -2.92 -17.09
N LEU A 155 -43.22 -2.08 -16.27
CA LEU A 155 -43.77 -0.77 -15.89
C LEU A 155 -43.88 0.16 -17.10
N GLN A 156 -42.88 0.16 -17.99
CA GLN A 156 -42.92 0.94 -19.22
C GLN A 156 -44.12 0.55 -20.10
N VAL A 157 -44.35 -0.74 -20.32
CA VAL A 157 -45.51 -1.24 -21.09
C VAL A 157 -46.83 -0.91 -20.39
N SER A 158 -46.90 -1.06 -19.06
CA SER A 158 -48.10 -0.77 -18.27
C SER A 158 -48.50 0.70 -18.35
N ILE A 159 -47.53 1.62 -18.19
CA ILE A 159 -47.74 3.06 -18.28
C ILE A 159 -48.06 3.48 -19.72
N GLY A 160 -47.39 2.91 -20.72
CA GLY A 160 -47.70 3.16 -22.13
C GLY A 160 -49.15 2.84 -22.49
N LYS A 161 -49.67 1.69 -22.02
CA LYS A 161 -51.08 1.31 -22.23
C LYS A 161 -52.05 2.31 -21.61
N LYS A 162 -51.74 2.84 -20.42
CA LYS A 162 -52.57 3.88 -19.77
C LYS A 162 -52.56 5.21 -20.54
N LEU A 163 -51.52 5.46 -21.33
CA LEU A 163 -51.39 6.64 -22.19
C LEU A 163 -51.92 6.41 -23.62
N GLY A 164 -52.60 5.29 -23.88
CA GLY A 164 -53.15 4.95 -25.19
C GLY A 164 -52.12 4.46 -26.20
N VAL A 165 -50.88 4.15 -25.79
CA VAL A 165 -49.79 3.75 -26.68
C VAL A 165 -49.43 2.28 -26.48
N ARG A 166 -49.36 1.51 -27.58
CA ARG A 166 -48.94 0.11 -27.56
C ARG A 166 -47.42 0.00 -27.60
N LEU A 167 -46.80 -0.08 -26.43
CA LEU A 167 -45.35 -0.26 -26.28
C LEU A 167 -44.92 -1.72 -26.29
N GLY A 168 -43.75 -1.97 -26.89
CA GLY A 168 -43.03 -3.23 -26.81
C GLY A 168 -42.20 -3.36 -25.53
N HIS A 169 -41.77 -4.59 -25.23
CA HIS A 169 -40.88 -4.85 -24.12
C HIS A 169 -39.44 -4.42 -24.41
N ILE A 170 -38.67 -4.15 -23.36
CA ILE A 170 -37.23 -3.97 -23.44
C ILE A 170 -36.57 -5.27 -23.93
N LEU A 171 -35.60 -5.13 -24.83
CA LEU A 171 -34.81 -6.19 -25.42
C LEU A 171 -33.35 -5.99 -24.96
N PRO A 172 -32.89 -6.68 -23.90
CA PRO A 172 -31.49 -6.58 -23.51
C PRO A 172 -30.59 -7.22 -24.57
N ILE A 173 -29.55 -6.49 -24.97
CA ILE A 173 -28.53 -6.98 -25.89
C ILE A 173 -27.35 -7.47 -25.04
N PRO A 174 -27.09 -8.78 -25.03
CA PRO A 174 -26.02 -9.36 -24.24
C PRO A 174 -24.66 -8.94 -24.79
N MET A 175 -23.68 -8.90 -23.91
CA MET A 175 -22.30 -8.80 -24.31
C MET A 175 -21.75 -10.17 -24.72
N PRO A 176 -21.13 -10.31 -25.91
CA PRO A 176 -20.68 -11.61 -26.41
C PRO A 176 -19.36 -12.11 -25.78
N LEU A 177 -18.57 -11.27 -25.12
CA LEU A 177 -17.27 -11.63 -24.53
C LEU A 177 -17.01 -10.88 -23.21
N PRO A 178 -16.38 -11.53 -22.21
CA PRO A 178 -16.03 -10.91 -20.92
C PRO A 178 -14.87 -9.90 -20.98
N TYR A 179 -14.25 -9.69 -22.16
CA TYR A 179 -12.95 -9.03 -22.32
C TYR A 179 -13.02 -7.68 -23.05
N PHE A 180 -13.99 -6.85 -22.71
CA PHE A 180 -14.19 -5.53 -23.34
C PHE A 180 -14.62 -4.51 -22.26
N PRO A 181 -14.41 -3.19 -22.44
CA PRO A 181 -14.63 -2.10 -21.48
C PRO A 181 -15.90 -2.04 -20.63
N TRP A 182 -16.84 -2.97 -20.77
CA TRP A 182 -18.17 -2.87 -20.21
C TRP A 182 -18.36 -3.91 -19.10
N PRO A 183 -18.19 -3.54 -17.82
CA PRO A 183 -18.12 -4.51 -16.73
C PRO A 183 -19.49 -5.07 -16.29
N PHE A 184 -20.58 -4.76 -17.02
CA PHE A 184 -21.95 -5.05 -16.56
C PHE A 184 -22.70 -6.14 -17.35
N GLY A 185 -22.14 -6.66 -18.45
CA GLY A 185 -22.73 -7.76 -19.24
C GLY A 185 -23.91 -7.42 -20.17
N ILE A 186 -24.51 -6.23 -20.08
CA ILE A 186 -25.51 -5.73 -21.04
C ILE A 186 -25.02 -4.43 -21.67
N ILE A 187 -24.84 -4.42 -22.99
CA ILE A 187 -24.34 -3.25 -23.73
C ILE A 187 -25.45 -2.20 -23.88
N TYR A 188 -26.63 -2.64 -24.29
CA TYR A 188 -27.76 -1.77 -24.60
C TYR A 188 -29.06 -2.55 -24.47
N ALA A 189 -30.14 -1.90 -24.06
CA ALA A 189 -31.46 -2.51 -23.87
C ALA A 189 -32.55 -1.62 -24.51
N PRO A 190 -32.67 -1.59 -25.85
CA PRO A 190 -33.72 -0.86 -26.55
C PRO A 190 -35.10 -1.50 -26.33
N SER A 191 -36.18 -0.77 -26.65
CA SER A 191 -37.50 -1.37 -26.77
C SER A 191 -37.66 -2.10 -28.11
N SER A 192 -38.41 -3.20 -28.14
CA SER A 192 -38.79 -3.90 -29.37
C SER A 192 -40.31 -4.04 -29.47
N PRO A 193 -40.97 -3.36 -30.45
CA PRO A 193 -40.39 -2.48 -31.46
C PRO A 193 -39.79 -1.19 -30.86
N SER A 194 -38.87 -0.56 -31.61
CA SER A 194 -38.28 0.72 -31.20
C SER A 194 -39.37 1.76 -31.05
N MET A 195 -39.36 2.46 -29.91
CA MET A 195 -40.25 3.57 -29.60
C MET A 195 -40.17 4.72 -30.62
N ASP A 196 -39.08 4.83 -31.38
CA ASP A 196 -38.95 5.85 -32.43
C ASP A 196 -39.77 5.54 -33.69
N ARG A 197 -40.25 4.30 -33.83
CA ARG A 197 -41.09 3.89 -34.95
C ARG A 197 -42.57 3.81 -34.58
N ILE A 198 -42.90 4.06 -33.31
CA ILE A 198 -44.28 4.07 -32.81
C ILE A 198 -44.88 5.44 -33.07
N ILE A 199 -46.20 5.46 -33.32
CA ILE A 199 -46.99 6.69 -33.45
C ILE A 199 -47.39 7.17 -32.05
N TRP A 200 -47.12 8.43 -31.77
CA TRP A 200 -47.38 9.05 -30.47
C TRP A 200 -48.53 10.05 -30.60
N PRO A 201 -49.55 10.01 -29.72
CA PRO A 201 -50.66 10.94 -29.81
C PRO A 201 -50.24 12.38 -29.50
N ASN A 202 -49.36 12.58 -28.52
CA ASN A 202 -48.95 13.89 -28.03
C ASN A 202 -47.49 13.86 -27.54
N ARG A 203 -46.80 15.00 -27.52
CA ARG A 203 -45.46 15.13 -26.89
C ARG A 203 -45.42 14.66 -25.43
N ARG A 204 -46.52 14.83 -24.68
CA ARG A 204 -46.63 14.41 -23.27
C ARG A 204 -46.53 12.89 -23.07
N SER A 205 -47.18 12.10 -23.92
CA SER A 205 -47.17 10.64 -23.77
C SER A 205 -45.80 10.05 -24.14
N LEU A 206 -45.12 10.67 -25.11
CA LEU A 206 -43.73 10.37 -25.45
C LEU A 206 -42.79 10.60 -24.25
N ALA A 207 -42.90 11.76 -23.60
CA ALA A 207 -42.08 12.12 -22.45
C ALA A 207 -42.27 11.17 -21.25
N LEU A 208 -43.53 10.96 -20.87
CA LEU A 208 -43.90 10.17 -19.67
C LEU A 208 -43.62 8.68 -19.82
N SER A 209 -43.60 8.15 -21.04
CA SER A 209 -43.23 6.74 -21.27
C SER A 209 -41.71 6.55 -21.39
N ALA A 210 -40.99 7.54 -21.92
CA ALA A 210 -39.53 7.50 -22.05
C ALA A 210 -38.84 7.54 -20.67
N ILE A 211 -39.35 8.34 -19.73
CA ILE A 211 -38.76 8.52 -18.40
C ILE A 211 -38.86 7.27 -17.49
N VAL A 212 -39.82 6.37 -17.74
CA VAL A 212 -40.11 5.24 -16.83
C VAL A 212 -38.90 4.33 -16.64
N ALA A 213 -38.31 3.85 -17.73
CA ALA A 213 -37.22 2.88 -17.66
C ALA A 213 -35.97 3.46 -16.95
N PRO A 214 -35.45 4.65 -17.32
CA PRO A 214 -34.35 5.28 -16.59
C PRO A 214 -34.65 5.50 -15.11
N SER A 215 -35.87 5.93 -14.77
CA SER A 215 -36.25 6.18 -13.38
C SER A 215 -36.21 4.92 -12.53
N VAL A 216 -36.77 3.82 -13.03
CA VAL A 216 -36.77 2.54 -12.33
C VAL A 216 -35.34 2.08 -12.10
N LEU A 217 -34.49 2.13 -13.12
CA LEU A 217 -33.09 1.71 -13.05
C LEU A 217 -32.27 2.53 -12.05
N ILE A 218 -32.42 3.86 -12.04
CA ILE A 218 -31.70 4.74 -11.11
C ILE A 218 -32.16 4.49 -9.67
N ILE A 219 -33.47 4.43 -9.43
CA ILE A 219 -34.02 4.27 -8.07
C ILE A 219 -33.71 2.88 -7.52
N SER A 220 -33.93 1.82 -8.31
CA SER A 220 -33.60 0.45 -7.87
C SER A 220 -32.10 0.26 -7.73
N GLY A 221 -31.31 0.84 -8.63
CA GLY A 221 -29.85 0.76 -8.60
C GLY A 221 -29.28 1.39 -7.33
N PHE A 222 -29.77 2.58 -6.95
CA PHE A 222 -29.40 3.22 -5.69
C PHE A 222 -29.71 2.34 -4.47
N PHE A 223 -30.90 1.73 -4.43
CA PHE A 223 -31.27 0.82 -3.35
C PHE A 223 -30.36 -0.42 -3.29
N CYS A 224 -30.02 -1.01 -4.44
CA CYS A 224 -29.08 -2.12 -4.52
C CYS A 224 -27.67 -1.74 -4.06
N ILE A 225 -27.19 -0.53 -4.37
CA ILE A 225 -25.89 -0.05 -3.86
C ILE A 225 -25.91 0.03 -2.34
N MET A 226 -26.91 0.70 -1.76
CA MET A 226 -26.99 0.87 -0.31
C MET A 226 -27.14 -0.46 0.44
N LEU A 227 -28.01 -1.34 -0.07
CA LEU A 227 -28.17 -2.67 0.51
C LEU A 227 -26.91 -3.52 0.33
N GLY A 228 -26.22 -3.39 -0.81
CA GLY A 228 -24.95 -4.06 -1.07
C GLY A 228 -23.87 -3.62 -0.10
N LEU A 229 -23.66 -2.31 0.06
CA LEU A 229 -22.70 -1.73 1.00
C LEU A 229 -22.98 -2.16 2.45
N TRP A 230 -24.26 -2.22 2.83
CA TRP A 230 -24.66 -2.68 4.17
C TRP A 230 -24.40 -4.17 4.41
N LEU A 231 -24.42 -4.99 3.36
CA LEU A 231 -24.10 -6.42 3.43
C LEU A 231 -22.59 -6.71 3.31
N THR A 232 -21.79 -5.73 2.91
CA THR A 232 -20.34 -5.88 2.75
C THR A 232 -19.67 -5.98 4.13
N PRO A 233 -18.81 -6.98 4.38
CA PRO A 233 -18.06 -7.08 5.62
C PRO A 233 -16.97 -5.99 5.70
N GLU A 234 -16.59 -5.60 6.92
CA GLU A 234 -15.56 -4.58 7.15
C GLU A 234 -14.13 -5.06 6.87
N ASN A 235 -13.86 -6.37 6.88
CA ASN A 235 -12.53 -6.93 6.60
C ASN A 235 -12.66 -8.26 5.85
N VAL A 236 -11.80 -8.47 4.85
CA VAL A 236 -11.75 -9.66 4.00
C VAL A 236 -10.31 -10.04 3.72
N THR A 237 -10.01 -11.33 3.70
CA THR A 237 -8.72 -11.84 3.21
C THR A 237 -8.71 -11.85 1.69
N LEU A 238 -7.91 -11.00 1.06
CA LEU A 238 -7.77 -10.93 -0.40
C LEU A 238 -6.63 -11.85 -0.86
N SER A 239 -6.89 -12.65 -1.89
CA SER A 239 -5.88 -13.54 -2.51
C SER A 239 -5.31 -12.98 -3.81
N GLN A 240 -5.97 -11.99 -4.41
CA GLN A 240 -5.62 -11.36 -5.68
C GLN A 240 -5.93 -9.87 -5.63
N GLN A 241 -5.39 -9.13 -6.60
CA GLN A 241 -5.65 -7.72 -6.78
C GLN A 241 -7.16 -7.43 -6.91
N PRO A 242 -7.76 -6.67 -5.98
CA PRO A 242 -9.19 -6.38 -6.03
C PRO A 242 -9.51 -5.30 -7.07
N ASN A 243 -10.73 -5.36 -7.60
CA ASN A 243 -11.28 -4.35 -8.49
C ASN A 243 -12.29 -3.49 -7.72
N ARG A 244 -11.87 -2.28 -7.33
CA ARG A 244 -12.63 -1.34 -6.52
C ARG A 244 -13.78 -0.73 -7.30
N LEU A 245 -14.93 -0.58 -6.65
CA LEU A 245 -16.08 0.16 -7.16
C LEU A 245 -16.02 1.62 -6.75
N SER A 246 -16.24 2.51 -7.72
CA SER A 246 -16.45 3.93 -7.48
C SER A 246 -17.93 4.26 -7.71
N PHE A 247 -18.60 4.77 -6.69
CA PHE A 247 -20.05 4.95 -6.75
C PHE A 247 -20.49 6.28 -7.38
N PRO A 248 -21.74 6.39 -7.88
CA PRO A 248 -22.31 7.65 -8.35
C PRO A 248 -22.47 8.67 -7.22
N LEU A 249 -22.61 9.95 -7.57
CA LEU A 249 -22.61 11.08 -6.62
C LEU A 249 -23.54 10.88 -5.41
N ILE A 250 -24.81 10.51 -5.63
CA ILE A 250 -25.77 10.31 -4.53
C ILE A 250 -25.40 9.15 -3.60
N ALA A 251 -24.80 8.08 -4.15
CA ALA A 251 -24.36 6.94 -3.37
C ALA A 251 -23.11 7.29 -2.56
N ASN A 252 -22.18 8.08 -3.11
CA ASN A 252 -21.03 8.58 -2.36
C ASN A 252 -21.44 9.54 -1.22
N LEU A 253 -22.36 10.49 -1.49
CA LEU A 253 -22.81 11.44 -0.47
C LEU A 253 -23.51 10.75 0.70
N ILE A 254 -24.41 9.81 0.42
CA ILE A 254 -25.14 9.11 1.48
C ILE A 254 -24.24 8.05 2.14
N GLY A 255 -23.40 7.36 1.36
CA GLY A 255 -22.46 6.35 1.87
C GLY A 255 -21.40 6.94 2.78
N SER A 256 -20.83 8.10 2.43
CA SER A 256 -19.84 8.78 3.27
C SER A 256 -20.42 9.27 4.59
N VAL A 257 -21.69 9.69 4.61
CA VAL A 257 -22.41 10.05 5.84
C VAL A 257 -22.75 8.81 6.67
N ALA A 258 -23.13 7.70 6.03
CA ALA A 258 -23.57 6.49 6.72
C ALA A 258 -22.41 5.67 7.32
N PHE A 259 -21.30 5.54 6.59
CA PHE A 259 -20.19 4.65 6.95
C PHE A 259 -18.91 5.41 7.32
N GLY A 260 -18.71 6.62 6.81
CA GLY A 260 -17.42 7.34 6.82
C GLY A 260 -16.72 7.30 5.46
N SER A 261 -15.81 8.24 5.19
CA SER A 261 -15.13 8.31 3.88
C SER A 261 -14.08 7.22 3.68
N GLU A 262 -13.30 6.91 4.72
CA GLU A 262 -12.25 5.89 4.68
C GLU A 262 -12.84 4.48 4.60
N SER A 263 -13.89 4.21 5.40
CA SER A 263 -14.61 2.94 5.35
C SER A 263 -15.35 2.75 4.02
N LEU A 264 -15.93 3.81 3.42
CA LEU A 264 -16.56 3.71 2.09
C LEU A 264 -15.53 3.33 1.01
N TYR A 265 -14.30 3.83 1.12
CA TYR A 265 -13.20 3.45 0.24
C TYR A 265 -12.90 1.95 0.36
N LEU A 266 -12.78 1.43 1.58
CA LEU A 266 -12.55 0.00 1.87
C LEU A 266 -13.73 -0.87 1.40
N LEU A 267 -14.96 -0.49 1.74
CA LEU A 267 -16.19 -1.19 1.32
C LEU A 267 -16.34 -1.23 -0.20
N GLY A 268 -15.80 -0.25 -0.93
CA GLY A 268 -15.75 -0.24 -2.38
C GLY A 268 -14.79 -1.28 -2.97
N ALA A 269 -13.69 -1.62 -2.27
CA ALA A 269 -12.66 -2.53 -2.76
C ALA A 269 -13.12 -4.00 -2.79
N TRP A 270 -13.95 -4.42 -1.84
CA TRP A 270 -14.50 -5.78 -1.75
C TRP A 270 -16.02 -5.78 -1.62
N ALA A 271 -16.67 -4.84 -2.32
CA ALA A 271 -18.10 -4.64 -2.22
C ALA A 271 -18.90 -5.92 -2.52
N HIS A 272 -19.99 -6.12 -1.78
CA HIS A 272 -20.92 -7.20 -2.06
C HIS A 272 -21.43 -7.12 -3.52
N PRO A 273 -21.63 -8.24 -4.26
CA PRO A 273 -21.97 -8.21 -5.69
C PRO A 273 -23.26 -7.43 -6.03
N LEU A 274 -24.14 -7.28 -5.05
CA LEU A 274 -25.35 -6.45 -5.17
C LEU A 274 -25.03 -4.96 -5.41
N ALA A 275 -23.93 -4.46 -4.85
CA ALA A 275 -23.47 -3.09 -5.07
C ALA A 275 -23.00 -2.89 -6.52
N LEU A 276 -22.28 -3.87 -7.09
CA LEU A 276 -21.92 -3.86 -8.51
C LEU A 276 -23.18 -3.87 -9.41
N ALA A 277 -24.18 -4.69 -9.08
CA ALA A 277 -25.45 -4.69 -9.82
C ALA A 277 -26.13 -3.31 -9.77
N GLY A 278 -26.16 -2.69 -8.58
CA GLY A 278 -26.71 -1.36 -8.41
C GLY A 278 -25.97 -0.28 -9.20
N LEU A 279 -24.63 -0.33 -9.21
CA LEU A 279 -23.77 0.55 -9.99
C LEU A 279 -24.09 0.45 -11.49
N GLY A 280 -24.16 -0.76 -12.04
CA GLY A 280 -24.47 -0.98 -13.45
C GLY A 280 -25.87 -0.50 -13.84
N LEU A 281 -26.87 -0.68 -12.96
CA LEU A 281 -28.24 -0.20 -13.19
C LEU A 281 -28.32 1.34 -13.18
N MET A 282 -27.67 1.99 -12.21
CA MET A 282 -27.62 3.46 -12.17
C MET A 282 -26.89 4.02 -13.38
N MET A 283 -25.77 3.42 -13.78
CA MET A 283 -25.01 3.85 -14.96
C MET A 283 -25.84 3.69 -16.24
N LEU A 284 -26.50 2.54 -16.44
CA LEU A 284 -27.35 2.32 -17.61
C LEU A 284 -28.56 3.28 -17.64
N GLY A 285 -29.16 3.55 -16.47
CA GLY A 285 -30.22 4.53 -16.32
C GLY A 285 -29.76 5.96 -16.65
N TRP A 286 -28.57 6.36 -16.19
CA TRP A 286 -27.99 7.67 -16.48
C TRP A 286 -27.66 7.83 -17.97
N ILE A 287 -27.03 6.83 -18.58
CA ILE A 287 -26.71 6.82 -20.02
C ILE A 287 -27.99 6.98 -20.87
N TYR A 288 -29.10 6.37 -20.45
CA TYR A 288 -30.38 6.51 -21.15
C TYR A 288 -31.01 7.89 -21.08
N LEU A 289 -30.62 8.72 -20.11
CA LEU A 289 -31.07 10.11 -20.02
C LEU A 289 -30.27 11.04 -20.96
N LEU A 290 -29.15 10.59 -21.51
CA LEU A 290 -28.40 11.39 -22.48
C LEU A 290 -29.23 11.65 -23.74
N PRO A 291 -29.14 12.85 -24.32
CA PRO A 291 -29.93 13.25 -25.49
C PRO A 291 -29.38 12.66 -26.81
N ILE A 292 -29.12 11.35 -26.84
CA ILE A 292 -28.64 10.61 -28.01
C ILE A 292 -29.85 10.03 -28.77
N PRO A 293 -29.97 10.22 -30.10
CA PRO A 293 -31.05 9.63 -30.87
C PRO A 293 -31.18 8.12 -30.63
N GLY A 294 -32.41 7.66 -30.38
CA GLY A 294 -32.68 6.25 -30.01
C GLY A 294 -32.82 6.03 -28.51
N PHE A 295 -32.18 6.86 -27.68
CA PHE A 295 -32.26 6.79 -26.23
C PHE A 295 -33.48 7.56 -25.70
N PRO A 296 -34.01 7.18 -24.52
CA PRO A 296 -35.08 7.90 -23.86
C PRO A 296 -34.82 9.41 -23.69
N GLY A 297 -33.58 9.82 -23.40
CA GLY A 297 -33.20 11.22 -23.26
C GLY A 297 -33.48 12.06 -24.50
N SER A 298 -33.27 11.53 -25.71
CA SER A 298 -33.62 12.24 -26.95
C SER A 298 -35.13 12.45 -27.10
N ARG A 299 -35.95 11.48 -26.68
CA ARG A 299 -37.42 11.58 -26.73
C ARG A 299 -37.93 12.60 -25.72
N ILE A 300 -37.29 12.67 -24.56
CA ILE A 300 -37.55 13.71 -23.55
C ILE A 300 -37.19 15.09 -24.14
N LEU A 301 -36.04 15.24 -24.79
CA LEU A 301 -35.68 16.50 -25.47
C LEU A 301 -36.68 16.91 -26.56
N ILE A 302 -37.06 15.96 -27.42
CA ILE A 302 -38.06 16.19 -28.48
C ILE A 302 -39.39 16.63 -27.87
N SER A 303 -39.80 16.06 -26.74
CA SER A 303 -41.03 16.48 -26.06
C SER A 303 -41.00 17.91 -25.55
N PHE A 304 -39.82 18.45 -25.22
CA PHE A 304 -39.65 19.82 -24.73
C PHE A 304 -39.59 20.86 -25.85
N VAL A 305 -38.78 20.60 -26.87
CA VAL A 305 -38.44 21.60 -27.89
C VAL A 305 -39.31 21.43 -29.15
N GLY A 306 -39.82 20.22 -29.38
CA GLY A 306 -40.52 19.85 -30.61
C GLY A 306 -39.66 19.13 -31.62
N LEU A 307 -40.31 18.38 -32.52
CA LEU A 307 -39.62 17.49 -33.44
C LEU A 307 -38.77 18.27 -34.45
N GLU A 308 -39.34 19.29 -35.09
CA GLU A 308 -38.61 20.09 -36.09
C GLU A 308 -37.41 20.82 -35.49
N ALA A 309 -37.61 21.45 -34.33
CA ALA A 309 -36.57 22.20 -33.65
C ALA A 309 -35.45 21.27 -33.12
N ALA A 310 -35.79 20.17 -32.44
CA ALA A 310 -34.82 19.21 -31.91
C ALA A 310 -34.01 18.52 -33.03
N ARG A 311 -34.57 18.43 -34.23
CA ARG A 311 -33.94 17.86 -35.43
C ARG A 311 -33.32 18.93 -36.34
N SER A 312 -33.27 20.20 -35.92
CA SER A 312 -32.56 21.23 -36.68
C SER A 312 -31.04 21.04 -36.65
N PHE A 313 -30.35 21.54 -37.68
CA PHE A 313 -28.89 21.46 -37.78
C PHE A 313 -28.18 22.03 -36.55
N ARG A 314 -28.67 23.18 -36.03
CA ARG A 314 -28.11 23.84 -34.85
C ARG A 314 -28.13 22.92 -33.63
N TRP A 315 -29.28 22.34 -33.33
CA TRP A 315 -29.44 21.44 -32.18
C TRP A 315 -28.61 20.18 -32.32
N GLN A 316 -28.53 19.58 -33.52
CA GLN A 316 -27.70 18.40 -33.75
C GLN A 316 -26.20 18.66 -33.51
N VAL A 317 -25.68 19.79 -33.98
CA VAL A 317 -24.28 20.19 -33.73
C VAL A 317 -24.05 20.42 -32.24
N THR A 318 -24.99 21.08 -31.55
CA THR A 318 -24.90 21.27 -30.09
C THR A 318 -24.92 19.94 -29.34
N LEU A 319 -25.80 19.01 -29.70
CA LEU A 319 -25.87 17.68 -29.09
C LEU A 319 -24.60 16.87 -29.34
N PHE A 320 -24.05 16.93 -30.55
CA PHE A 320 -22.78 16.30 -30.88
C PHE A 320 -21.64 16.83 -29.99
N LEU A 321 -21.53 18.16 -29.89
CA LEU A 321 -20.51 18.80 -29.06
C LEU A 321 -20.71 18.49 -27.59
N MET A 322 -21.95 18.45 -27.11
CA MET A 322 -22.29 18.08 -25.72
C MET A 322 -21.84 16.64 -25.41
N VAL A 323 -22.13 15.68 -26.29
CA VAL A 323 -21.70 14.28 -26.11
C VAL A 323 -20.18 14.17 -26.16
N ALA A 324 -19.51 14.87 -27.08
CA ALA A 324 -18.06 14.87 -27.18
C ALA A 324 -17.38 15.47 -25.93
N VAL A 325 -17.86 16.63 -25.45
CA VAL A 325 -17.36 17.27 -24.22
C VAL A 325 -17.62 16.38 -23.01
N THR A 326 -18.81 15.78 -22.91
CA THR A 326 -19.12 14.83 -21.83
C THR A 326 -18.15 13.64 -21.85
N GLY A 327 -17.89 13.08 -23.04
CA GLY A 327 -16.91 12.03 -23.23
C GLY A 327 -15.51 12.43 -22.74
N LEU A 328 -15.03 13.61 -23.15
CA LEU A 328 -13.73 14.12 -22.73
C LEU A 328 -13.66 14.36 -21.21
N MET A 329 -14.71 14.89 -20.60
CA MET A 329 -14.77 15.11 -19.15
C MET A 329 -14.70 13.81 -18.33
N PHE A 330 -15.21 12.71 -18.88
CA PHE A 330 -15.12 11.38 -18.26
C PHE A 330 -13.92 10.56 -18.76
N GLY A 331 -12.91 11.20 -19.35
CA GLY A 331 -11.70 10.50 -19.75
C GLY A 331 -11.90 9.54 -20.91
N ALA A 332 -12.69 9.88 -21.93
CA ALA A 332 -12.85 9.06 -23.14
C ALA A 332 -11.53 8.76 -23.90
N LEU A 333 -10.42 9.44 -23.57
CA LEU A 333 -9.10 9.20 -24.17
C LEU A 333 -8.14 8.47 -23.21
N ASP A 334 -8.10 8.88 -21.94
CA ASP A 334 -7.11 8.41 -20.96
C ASP A 334 -7.72 7.61 -19.80
N GLY A 335 -9.05 7.66 -19.62
CA GLY A 335 -9.81 7.03 -18.56
C GLY A 335 -10.41 5.68 -18.96
N HIS A 336 -11.56 5.32 -18.38
CA HIS A 336 -12.20 4.04 -18.65
C HIS A 336 -12.67 3.97 -20.12
N SER A 337 -12.28 2.90 -20.83
CA SER A 337 -12.57 2.70 -22.26
C SER A 337 -14.08 2.60 -22.62
N LEU A 338 -14.94 2.58 -21.58
CA LEU A 338 -16.39 2.69 -21.69
C LEU A 338 -16.80 4.05 -22.28
N TRP A 339 -16.14 5.12 -21.84
CA TRP A 339 -16.47 6.48 -22.25
C TRP A 339 -16.10 6.74 -23.70
N SER A 340 -15.00 6.15 -24.18
CA SER A 340 -14.63 6.15 -25.60
C SER A 340 -15.72 5.53 -26.45
N PHE A 341 -16.19 4.33 -26.06
CA PHE A 341 -17.26 3.63 -26.77
C PHE A 341 -18.56 4.43 -26.79
N LEU A 342 -18.99 4.95 -25.64
CA LEU A 342 -20.22 5.75 -25.54
C LEU A 342 -20.14 7.02 -26.40
N THR A 343 -18.99 7.70 -26.41
CA THR A 343 -18.77 8.93 -27.18
C THR A 343 -18.82 8.64 -28.67
N ILE A 344 -18.15 7.59 -29.15
CA ILE A 344 -18.16 7.17 -30.55
C ILE A 344 -19.57 6.76 -30.97
N TYR A 345 -20.24 5.91 -30.18
CA TYR A 345 -21.60 5.46 -30.47
C TYR A 345 -22.59 6.63 -30.50
N GLY A 346 -22.58 7.48 -29.48
CA GLY A 346 -23.47 8.64 -29.38
C GLY A 346 -23.27 9.62 -30.54
N SER A 347 -22.00 9.92 -30.86
CA SER A 347 -21.63 10.73 -32.02
C SER A 347 -22.16 10.15 -33.33
N LEU A 348 -21.99 8.84 -33.54
CA LEU A 348 -22.47 8.14 -34.73
C LEU A 348 -24.00 8.16 -34.83
N GLN A 349 -24.71 7.94 -33.73
CA GLN A 349 -26.18 8.01 -33.71
C GLN A 349 -26.69 9.41 -34.06
N ILE A 350 -26.02 10.46 -33.57
CA ILE A 350 -26.35 11.85 -33.91
C ILE A 350 -26.11 12.11 -35.40
N LEU A 351 -24.99 11.64 -35.97
CA LEU A 351 -24.70 11.83 -37.39
C LEU A 351 -25.67 11.09 -38.31
N LEU A 352 -26.05 9.86 -37.97
CA LEU A 352 -26.91 9.02 -38.83
C LEU A 352 -28.40 9.34 -38.70
N PHE A 353 -28.87 9.62 -37.49
CA PHE A 353 -30.30 9.76 -37.19
C PHE A 353 -30.68 11.12 -36.62
N GLY A 354 -29.73 12.03 -36.41
CA GLY A 354 -29.94 13.35 -35.85
C GLY A 354 -30.90 14.21 -36.66
N SER A 355 -30.88 14.10 -37.99
CA SER A 355 -31.67 14.92 -38.93
C SER A 355 -32.95 14.26 -39.44
N ASN A 356 -33.27 13.05 -38.96
CA ASN A 356 -34.44 12.34 -39.44
C ASN A 356 -35.73 12.86 -38.77
N LEU A 357 -36.51 13.63 -39.53
CA LEU A 357 -37.82 14.17 -39.11
C LEU A 357 -38.94 13.12 -39.06
N ARG A 358 -38.72 11.90 -39.57
CA ARG A 358 -39.77 10.86 -39.60
C ARG A 358 -39.91 10.08 -38.29
N THR A 359 -38.99 10.29 -37.34
CA THR A 359 -38.88 9.45 -36.13
C THR A 359 -38.45 10.26 -34.89
N PRO A 360 -39.19 10.20 -33.77
CA PRO A 360 -40.51 9.58 -33.60
C PRO A 360 -41.60 10.34 -34.35
N ARG A 361 -42.70 9.65 -34.67
CA ARG A 361 -43.86 10.27 -35.33
C ARG A 361 -44.89 10.68 -34.29
N ILE A 362 -45.21 11.98 -34.22
CA ILE A 362 -46.10 12.56 -33.20
C ILE A 362 -47.27 13.19 -33.94
N LEU A 363 -48.51 12.78 -33.62
CA LEU A 363 -49.71 13.26 -34.30
C LEU A 363 -50.02 14.73 -33.98
N ASP A 364 -49.85 15.10 -32.72
CA ASP A 364 -49.93 16.48 -32.24
C ASP A 364 -48.58 16.91 -31.68
N ASP A 365 -47.68 17.31 -32.59
CA ASP A 365 -46.42 17.93 -32.18
C ASP A 365 -46.70 19.35 -31.66
N LEU A 366 -47.65 20.09 -32.22
CA LEU A 366 -47.83 21.51 -31.94
C LEU A 366 -48.29 21.80 -30.51
N LYS A 367 -48.99 20.86 -29.87
CA LYS A 367 -49.41 20.99 -28.46
C LYS A 367 -48.21 21.03 -27.51
N PRO A 368 -47.95 22.17 -26.84
CA PRO A 368 -46.85 22.26 -25.89
C PRO A 368 -47.12 21.38 -24.66
N LEU A 369 -46.04 20.97 -23.99
CA LEU A 369 -46.18 20.35 -22.66
C LEU A 369 -46.83 21.35 -21.70
N ASN A 370 -47.82 20.90 -20.94
CA ASN A 370 -48.38 21.69 -19.84
C ASN A 370 -47.23 22.15 -18.93
N GLU A 371 -47.18 23.44 -18.62
CA GLU A 371 -46.11 24.09 -17.85
C GLU A 371 -45.77 23.35 -16.56
N LYS A 372 -46.78 22.86 -15.82
CA LYS A 372 -46.57 22.06 -14.59
C LYS A 372 -45.89 20.71 -14.86
N THR A 373 -46.18 20.10 -16.00
CA THR A 373 -45.60 18.80 -16.38
C THR A 373 -44.19 18.99 -16.95
N GLY A 374 -44.00 20.01 -17.80
CA GLY A 374 -42.70 20.36 -18.35
C GLY A 374 -41.70 20.75 -17.26
N THR A 375 -42.10 21.61 -16.33
CA THR A 375 -41.24 21.98 -15.19
C THR A 375 -40.87 20.77 -14.34
N ARG A 376 -41.82 19.93 -13.92
CA ARG A 376 -41.51 18.72 -13.13
C ARG A 376 -40.57 17.75 -13.86
N LEU A 377 -40.78 17.58 -15.16
CA LEU A 377 -39.94 16.71 -15.99
C LEU A 377 -38.52 17.26 -16.12
N SER A 378 -38.38 18.58 -16.29
CA SER A 378 -37.09 19.26 -16.38
C SER A 378 -36.31 19.16 -15.06
N HIS A 379 -36.97 19.42 -13.93
CA HIS A 379 -36.36 19.25 -12.61
C HIS A 379 -35.95 17.79 -12.37
N PHE A 380 -36.80 16.82 -12.73
CA PHE A 380 -36.44 15.41 -12.62
C PHE A 380 -35.21 15.09 -13.45
N LEU A 381 -35.17 15.49 -14.72
CA LEU A 381 -34.06 15.20 -15.62
C LEU A 381 -32.75 15.79 -15.08
N PHE A 382 -32.80 17.05 -14.63
CA PHE A 382 -31.66 17.73 -14.03
C PHE A 382 -31.17 17.02 -12.76
N VAL A 383 -32.08 16.73 -11.83
CA VAL A 383 -31.75 16.04 -10.57
C VAL A 383 -31.23 14.64 -10.83
N ALA A 384 -31.83 13.88 -11.75
CA ALA A 384 -31.40 12.54 -12.08
C ALA A 384 -30.01 12.52 -12.74
N LEU A 385 -29.73 13.43 -13.68
CA LEU A 385 -28.41 13.53 -14.31
C LEU A 385 -27.33 13.97 -13.33
N LEU A 386 -27.65 14.82 -12.36
CA LEU A 386 -26.69 15.30 -11.35
C LEU A 386 -26.46 14.27 -10.23
N LEU A 387 -27.52 13.65 -9.70
CA LEU A 387 -27.42 12.71 -8.60
C LEU A 387 -26.91 11.34 -9.03
N ALA A 388 -27.32 10.85 -10.20
CA ALA A 388 -26.84 9.60 -10.76
C ALA A 388 -25.57 9.77 -11.61
N LEU A 389 -24.90 10.93 -11.51
CA LEU A 389 -23.64 11.19 -12.19
C LEU A 389 -22.63 10.10 -11.81
N PRO A 390 -22.17 9.29 -12.78
CA PRO A 390 -21.22 8.22 -12.53
C PRO A 390 -19.82 8.77 -12.29
N SER A 391 -18.91 7.93 -11.78
CA SER A 391 -17.48 8.26 -11.69
C SER A 391 -16.79 8.11 -13.06
N GLU A 392 -15.65 8.76 -13.20
CA GLU A 392 -14.75 8.61 -14.36
C GLU A 392 -14.30 7.15 -14.53
N MET A 393 -13.94 6.50 -13.42
CA MET A 393 -13.59 5.08 -13.36
C MET A 393 -14.61 4.35 -12.48
N PRO A 394 -15.68 3.75 -13.05
CA PRO A 394 -16.68 2.98 -12.28
C PRO A 394 -16.09 1.76 -11.58
N THR A 395 -15.10 1.14 -12.22
CA THR A 395 -14.32 0.01 -11.71
C THR A 395 -12.83 0.28 -11.94
N GLU A 396 -12.00 0.07 -10.92
CA GLU A 396 -10.56 0.32 -10.96
C GLU A 396 -9.78 -0.78 -10.20
N MET A 397 -8.72 -1.31 -10.83
CA MET A 397 -7.79 -2.23 -10.18
C MET A 397 -6.88 -1.44 -9.23
N VAL A 398 -6.82 -1.84 -7.95
CA VAL A 398 -5.98 -1.15 -6.95
C VAL A 398 -4.58 -1.73 -7.01
N SER A 399 -3.58 -1.00 -7.51
CA SER A 399 -2.19 -1.48 -7.60
C SER A 399 -1.57 -1.76 -6.24
N ASP A 400 -1.81 -0.87 -5.28
CA ASP A 400 -1.08 -0.85 -4.01
C ASP A 400 -1.80 -1.66 -2.92
N TRP A 401 -2.62 -2.64 -3.33
CA TRP A 401 -3.46 -3.43 -2.42
C TRP A 401 -2.64 -4.30 -1.45
N ASP A 402 -1.45 -4.75 -1.88
CA ASP A 402 -0.49 -5.56 -1.12
C ASP A 402 0.78 -4.77 -0.75
N ALA A 403 0.73 -3.43 -0.80
CA ALA A 403 1.86 -2.59 -0.45
C ALA A 403 2.40 -2.91 0.96
N THR A 404 3.72 -2.83 1.11
CA THR A 404 4.35 -2.97 2.43
C THR A 404 4.10 -1.70 3.26
N PRO A 405 3.79 -1.80 4.55
CA PRO A 405 3.57 -0.65 5.42
C PRO A 405 4.86 0.14 5.57
N GLU A 406 4.73 1.45 5.64
CA GLU A 406 5.88 2.35 5.74
C GLU A 406 6.13 2.72 7.21
N TRP A 407 7.39 2.59 7.61
CA TRP A 407 7.85 2.97 8.95
C TRP A 407 8.37 4.40 8.93
N SER A 408 7.77 5.26 9.75
CA SER A 408 8.26 6.63 9.98
C SER A 408 8.87 6.73 11.37
N ILE A 409 10.21 6.77 11.39
CA ILE A 409 11.04 6.69 12.60
C ILE A 409 11.95 7.94 12.64
N PRO A 410 12.09 8.61 13.81
CA PRO A 410 13.02 9.71 13.96
C PRO A 410 14.47 9.19 13.98
N THR A 411 15.36 9.84 13.22
CA THR A 411 16.78 9.48 13.16
C THR A 411 17.56 9.93 14.40
N ASN A 412 17.30 11.15 14.86
CA ASN A 412 17.91 11.74 16.04
C ASN A 412 16.83 12.14 17.04
N LEU A 413 17.08 11.88 18.33
CA LEU A 413 16.21 12.25 19.44
C LEU A 413 17.03 12.98 20.50
N ASP A 414 16.74 14.27 20.70
CA ASP A 414 17.32 15.07 21.77
C ASP A 414 16.49 14.85 23.05
N LEU A 415 17.08 14.20 24.06
CA LEU A 415 16.38 13.80 25.29
C LEU A 415 17.03 14.39 26.55
N ASP A 416 16.22 14.94 27.45
CA ASP A 416 16.70 15.49 28.72
C ASP A 416 17.12 14.39 29.70
N LEU A 417 18.27 14.59 30.36
CA LEU A 417 18.76 13.70 31.42
C LEU A 417 17.94 13.83 32.72
N ASN A 418 17.95 12.79 33.55
CA ASN A 418 17.12 12.65 34.76
C ASN A 418 15.61 12.84 34.51
N SER A 419 15.13 12.40 33.36
CA SER A 419 13.71 12.47 33.01
C SER A 419 13.21 11.14 32.45
N THR A 420 11.89 11.04 32.38
CA THR A 420 11.21 9.88 31.78
C THR A 420 10.26 10.40 30.73
N GLY A 421 10.24 9.76 29.58
CA GLY A 421 9.45 10.22 28.46
C GLY A 421 8.98 9.07 27.58
N LYS A 422 8.25 9.45 26.53
CA LYS A 422 7.73 8.53 25.53
C LYS A 422 7.84 9.19 24.17
N PHE A 423 8.33 8.46 23.18
CA PHE A 423 8.22 8.87 21.78
C PHE A 423 7.47 7.82 20.98
N TYR A 424 6.96 8.22 19.83
CA TYR A 424 6.09 7.37 19.01
C TYR A 424 6.77 7.02 17.70
N ILE A 425 6.82 5.72 17.41
CA ILE A 425 7.10 5.21 16.08
C ILE A 425 5.76 5.06 15.36
N LEU A 426 5.68 5.59 14.16
CA LEU A 426 4.46 5.63 13.36
C LEU A 426 4.57 4.61 12.22
N LEU A 427 3.64 3.67 12.19
CA LEU A 427 3.47 2.70 11.12
C LEU A 427 2.24 3.10 10.30
N ASP A 428 2.45 3.42 9.01
CA ASP A 428 1.39 3.82 8.09
C ASP A 428 1.18 2.71 7.05
N SER A 429 -0.05 2.20 6.94
CA SER A 429 -0.37 1.18 5.95
C SER A 429 -1.24 1.78 4.84
N SER A 430 -0.72 1.80 3.63
CA SER A 430 -1.50 2.07 2.41
C SER A 430 -2.21 0.82 1.86
N ALA A 431 -1.92 -0.35 2.43
CA ALA A 431 -2.41 -1.64 1.97
C ALA A 431 -3.91 -1.83 2.25
N LEU A 432 -4.53 -2.69 1.44
CA LEU A 432 -5.89 -3.17 1.67
C LEU A 432 -5.95 -4.46 2.51
N LEU A 433 -4.78 -5.04 2.79
CA LEU A 433 -4.63 -6.27 3.57
C LEU A 433 -4.35 -5.94 5.05
N THR A 434 -4.88 -6.79 5.93
CA THR A 434 -4.39 -6.83 7.31
C THR A 434 -3.02 -7.49 7.30
N GLN A 435 -2.03 -6.82 7.89
CA GLN A 435 -0.66 -7.33 7.92
C GLN A 435 -0.14 -7.39 9.35
N ASP A 436 0.69 -8.40 9.61
CA ASP A 436 1.39 -8.52 10.89
C ASP A 436 2.65 -7.65 10.86
N TRP A 437 2.90 -6.98 11.98
CA TRP A 437 4.11 -6.21 12.20
C TRP A 437 4.79 -6.66 13.50
N SER A 438 6.11 -6.63 13.50
CA SER A 438 6.91 -6.73 14.71
C SER A 438 8.06 -5.74 14.69
N VAL A 439 8.37 -5.21 15.86
CA VAL A 439 9.53 -4.33 16.08
C VAL A 439 10.31 -4.86 17.27
N ARG A 440 11.61 -5.06 17.09
CA ARG A 440 12.54 -5.38 18.17
C ARG A 440 13.65 -4.34 18.15
N GLY A 441 14.24 -4.09 19.31
CA GLY A 441 15.36 -3.16 19.40
C GLY A 441 16.45 -3.69 20.31
N TRP A 442 17.65 -3.16 20.14
CA TRP A 442 18.79 -3.44 20.99
C TRP A 442 19.65 -2.19 21.13
N THR A 443 20.36 -2.11 22.24
CA THR A 443 21.36 -1.07 22.49
C THR A 443 22.53 -1.67 23.24
N ASN A 444 23.72 -1.14 23.00
CA ASN A 444 24.93 -1.52 23.72
C ASN A 444 25.05 -0.81 25.08
N ASP A 445 24.19 0.18 25.34
CA ASP A 445 24.19 0.95 26.57
C ASP A 445 23.40 0.24 27.68
N THR A 446 23.95 0.23 28.90
CA THR A 446 23.34 -0.42 30.07
C THR A 446 22.68 0.56 31.05
N TYR A 447 22.83 1.87 30.83
CA TYR A 447 22.36 2.93 31.70
C TYR A 447 20.97 3.46 31.32
N TRP A 448 20.58 3.35 30.06
CA TRP A 448 19.24 3.74 29.59
C TRP A 448 18.23 2.61 29.73
N ASP A 449 17.16 2.85 30.51
CA ASP A 449 16.06 1.88 30.66
C ASP A 449 15.00 2.15 29.58
N LEU A 450 15.09 1.39 28.48
CA LEU A 450 14.20 1.45 27.33
C LEU A 450 13.17 0.32 27.36
N LYS A 451 11.89 0.69 27.32
CA LYS A 451 10.77 -0.27 27.40
C LYS A 451 9.70 0.02 26.37
N TRP A 452 9.23 -1.03 25.72
CA TRP A 452 8.10 -0.95 24.82
C TRP A 452 6.79 -0.99 25.61
N GLN A 453 5.87 -0.08 25.30
CA GLN A 453 4.49 -0.15 25.80
C GLN A 453 3.60 -0.73 24.69
N CYS A 454 3.60 -2.05 24.55
CA CYS A 454 2.75 -2.73 23.59
C CYS A 454 1.26 -2.67 24.01
N THR A 455 0.35 -2.94 23.08
CA THR A 455 -1.10 -2.97 23.33
C THR A 455 -1.53 -4.10 24.26
N SER A 456 -0.71 -5.14 24.43
CA SER A 456 -0.84 -6.12 25.51
C SER A 456 -0.31 -5.52 26.82
N THR A 457 -1.06 -5.67 27.91
CA THR A 457 -0.99 -4.92 29.18
C THR A 457 0.33 -4.95 29.98
N SER A 458 1.44 -5.45 29.43
CA SER A 458 2.75 -5.49 30.09
C SER A 458 3.81 -4.73 29.28
N ASN A 459 4.57 -3.88 29.96
CA ASN A 459 5.77 -3.28 29.37
C ASN A 459 6.75 -4.40 29.01
N GLN A 460 7.18 -4.43 27.75
CA GLN A 460 8.18 -5.38 27.27
C GLN A 460 9.57 -4.73 27.28
N THR A 461 10.59 -5.56 27.51
CA THR A 461 11.99 -5.14 27.35
C THR A 461 12.29 -4.87 25.87
N LEU A 462 13.32 -4.05 25.60
CA LEU A 462 13.69 -3.64 24.25
C LEU A 462 13.90 -4.85 23.30
N ASN A 463 14.54 -5.92 23.79
CA ASN A 463 14.87 -7.15 23.05
C ASN A 463 13.65 -7.99 22.68
N ASN A 464 12.65 -8.09 23.57
CA ASN A 464 11.44 -8.88 23.32
C ASN A 464 10.52 -8.21 22.30
N GLY A 465 10.62 -6.89 22.15
CA GLY A 465 9.92 -6.13 21.13
C GLY A 465 8.41 -5.99 21.34
N CYS A 466 7.74 -5.45 20.32
CA CYS A 466 6.29 -5.48 20.17
C CYS A 466 5.90 -6.18 18.89
N SER A 467 4.75 -6.84 18.91
CA SER A 467 4.09 -7.34 17.72
C SER A 467 2.60 -7.00 17.76
N GLY A 468 2.01 -6.90 16.57
CA GLY A 468 0.60 -6.62 16.41
C GLY A 468 0.15 -6.77 14.97
N GLN A 469 -1.14 -6.49 14.73
CA GLN A 469 -1.71 -6.45 13.40
C GLN A 469 -2.09 -5.01 13.05
N ILE A 470 -1.80 -4.59 11.82
CA ILE A 470 -2.25 -3.30 11.28
C ILE A 470 -3.46 -3.52 10.38
N GLN A 471 -4.52 -2.76 10.61
CA GLN A 471 -5.72 -2.80 9.76
C GLN A 471 -5.48 -2.03 8.45
N PRO A 472 -6.23 -2.35 7.38
CA PRO A 472 -6.15 -1.63 6.11
C PRO A 472 -6.35 -0.12 6.27
N LEU A 473 -5.54 0.68 5.56
CA LEU A 473 -5.60 2.17 5.59
C LEU A 473 -5.54 2.79 7.00
N SER A 474 -4.96 2.07 7.96
CA SER A 474 -4.88 2.52 9.35
C SER A 474 -3.45 2.93 9.72
N LYS A 475 -3.34 3.71 10.79
CA LYS A 475 -2.07 4.15 11.37
C LYS A 475 -1.93 3.60 12.77
N VAL A 476 -0.81 2.95 13.05
CA VAL A 476 -0.49 2.45 14.39
C VAL A 476 0.60 3.32 15.00
N LYS A 477 0.36 3.76 16.24
CA LYS A 477 1.35 4.49 17.04
C LYS A 477 1.94 3.54 18.07
N ILE A 478 3.24 3.29 17.97
CA ILE A 478 3.96 2.39 18.87
C ILE A 478 4.78 3.25 19.84
N PRO A 479 4.40 3.30 21.13
CA PRO A 479 5.13 4.08 22.12
C PRO A 479 6.37 3.33 22.63
N LEU A 480 7.55 3.94 22.48
CA LEU A 480 8.76 3.56 23.22
C LEU A 480 8.90 4.48 24.42
N MET A 481 8.94 3.88 25.61
CA MET A 481 9.22 4.60 26.85
C MET A 481 10.72 4.55 27.13
N TRP A 482 11.24 5.65 27.64
CA TRP A 482 12.62 5.76 28.05
C TRP A 482 12.69 6.36 29.46
N ALA A 483 13.64 5.88 30.24
CA ALA A 483 14.07 6.49 31.48
C ALA A 483 15.59 6.71 31.39
N SER A 484 15.99 7.97 31.41
CA SER A 484 17.41 8.34 31.40
C SER A 484 18.05 8.06 32.76
N PRO A 485 19.38 7.83 32.81
CA PRO A 485 20.10 7.74 34.07
C PRO A 485 19.88 8.97 34.97
N THR A 486 19.90 8.73 36.28
CA THR A 486 19.59 9.75 37.31
C THR A 486 20.71 10.75 37.55
N ASP A 487 21.92 10.47 37.08
CA ASP A 487 23.07 11.37 37.15
C ASP A 487 23.41 11.89 35.76
N SER A 488 23.11 13.18 35.52
CA SER A 488 23.35 13.83 34.23
C SER A 488 24.83 14.05 33.92
N LYS A 489 25.72 13.82 34.90
CA LYS A 489 27.16 14.06 34.79
C LYS A 489 27.97 12.78 34.56
N MET A 490 27.28 11.62 34.58
CA MET A 490 27.88 10.31 34.41
C MET A 490 27.39 9.69 33.10
N ASN A 491 28.32 9.46 32.17
CA ASN A 491 28.09 8.78 30.89
C ASN A 491 27.06 9.44 29.95
N SER A 492 27.19 10.74 29.69
CA SER A 492 26.43 11.44 28.63
C SER A 492 26.98 11.10 27.24
N SER A 493 26.85 9.84 26.81
CA SER A 493 27.20 9.41 25.45
C SER A 493 25.97 9.37 24.54
N VAL A 494 26.18 9.59 23.24
CA VAL A 494 25.18 9.30 22.22
C VAL A 494 24.89 7.81 22.23
N VAL A 495 23.63 7.46 22.44
CA VAL A 495 23.18 6.07 22.47
C VAL A 495 22.58 5.71 21.13
N GLU A 496 23.12 4.67 20.50
CA GLU A 496 22.54 4.09 19.30
C GLU A 496 21.57 2.97 19.70
N ILE A 497 20.34 3.05 19.19
CA ILE A 497 19.33 2.00 19.26
C ILE A 497 19.20 1.42 17.86
N HIS A 498 19.55 0.16 17.72
CA HIS A 498 19.31 -0.57 16.49
C HIS A 498 17.92 -1.21 16.56
N LEU A 499 17.11 -0.95 15.54
CA LEU A 499 15.76 -1.47 15.40
C LEU A 499 15.69 -2.46 14.25
N TRP A 500 15.03 -3.58 14.52
CA TRP A 500 14.60 -4.54 13.52
C TRP A 500 13.10 -4.45 13.33
N LEU A 501 12.73 -4.11 12.11
CA LEU A 501 11.36 -3.83 11.72
C LEU A 501 10.94 -4.92 10.75
N GLN A 502 9.90 -5.65 11.12
CA GLN A 502 9.28 -6.64 10.25
C GLN A 502 7.85 -6.22 9.97
N SER A 503 7.50 -6.13 8.70
CA SER A 503 6.15 -5.84 8.25
C SER A 503 5.82 -6.75 7.06
N GLY A 504 4.91 -7.68 7.29
CA GLY A 504 4.63 -8.77 6.33
C GLY A 504 5.89 -9.61 6.05
N SER A 505 6.26 -9.72 4.77
CA SER A 505 7.45 -10.45 4.30
C SER A 505 8.72 -9.61 4.23
N SER A 506 8.62 -8.29 4.44
CA SER A 506 9.75 -7.38 4.39
C SER A 506 10.34 -7.17 5.78
N SER A 507 11.66 -7.29 5.88
CA SER A 507 12.42 -6.87 7.06
C SER A 507 13.32 -5.69 6.68
N SER A 508 13.41 -4.72 7.57
CA SER A 508 14.31 -3.58 7.44
C SER A 508 14.96 -3.27 8.78
N GLN A 509 16.19 -2.76 8.71
CA GLN A 509 16.94 -2.33 9.88
C GLN A 509 17.08 -0.81 9.84
N GLN A 510 16.86 -0.18 10.98
CA GLN A 510 17.07 1.26 11.15
C GLN A 510 17.76 1.52 12.48
N THR A 511 18.48 2.64 12.56
CA THR A 511 19.19 3.04 13.79
C THR A 511 18.66 4.40 14.23
N ILE A 512 18.33 4.52 15.51
CA ILE A 512 17.97 5.77 16.16
C ILE A 512 19.15 6.21 17.02
N ARG A 513 19.49 7.50 16.96
CA ARG A 513 20.49 8.11 17.84
C ARG A 513 19.81 8.95 18.90
N ILE A 514 20.01 8.59 20.16
CA ILE A 514 19.63 9.44 21.29
C ILE A 514 20.81 10.33 21.62
N ILE A 515 20.60 11.64 21.52
CA ILE A 515 21.57 12.66 21.90
C ILE A 515 21.09 13.21 23.26
N PRO A 516 21.80 12.92 24.37
CA PRO A 516 21.42 13.47 25.65
C PRO A 516 21.60 14.99 25.66
N ASN A 517 20.59 15.71 26.13
CA ASN A 517 20.64 17.17 26.24
C ASN A 517 21.52 17.57 27.43
N SER A 518 22.82 17.68 27.17
CA SER A 518 23.84 18.11 28.13
C SER A 518 24.91 18.93 27.42
N HIS A 519 25.60 19.79 28.16
CA HIS A 519 26.60 20.70 27.57
C HIS A 519 27.79 19.96 26.94
N VAL A 520 28.10 18.74 27.41
CA VAL A 520 29.21 17.92 26.91
C VAL A 520 28.75 16.48 26.76
N VAL A 521 28.85 15.96 25.53
CA VAL A 521 28.38 14.63 25.16
C VAL A 521 29.47 13.86 24.43
N LEU A 522 29.64 12.57 24.69
CA LEU A 522 30.54 11.72 23.91
C LEU A 522 29.82 11.20 22.65
N ALA A 523 30.43 11.33 21.47
CA ALA A 523 29.81 10.98 20.19
C ALA A 523 29.57 9.48 19.98
N SER A 524 30.32 8.61 20.68
CA SER A 524 30.19 7.16 20.64
C SER A 524 30.31 6.57 22.04
N THR A 525 29.59 5.48 22.32
CA THR A 525 29.78 4.71 23.56
C THR A 525 31.08 3.90 23.56
N ASN A 526 31.71 3.75 22.39
CA ASN A 526 32.86 2.89 22.19
C ASN A 526 34.09 3.67 21.73
N TRP A 527 35.27 3.21 22.12
CA TRP A 527 36.54 3.63 21.53
C TRP A 527 36.73 3.01 20.14
N ASN A 528 37.18 3.82 19.18
CA ASN A 528 37.64 3.34 17.89
C ASN A 528 39.14 2.99 17.99
N TRP A 529 39.46 1.69 18.01
CA TRP A 529 40.83 1.21 18.08
C TRP A 529 41.42 1.00 16.69
N ASN A 530 42.65 1.47 16.48
CA ASN A 530 43.39 1.32 15.22
C ASN A 530 43.93 -0.09 14.96
N GLN A 531 43.66 -1.07 15.83
CA GLN A 531 44.11 -2.47 15.74
C GLN A 531 45.64 -2.66 15.76
N ASN A 532 46.41 -1.64 16.15
CA ASN A 532 47.86 -1.73 16.27
C ASN A 532 48.25 -2.02 17.73
N HIS A 533 49.16 -2.97 17.95
CA HIS A 533 49.62 -3.38 19.29
C HIS A 533 50.94 -2.69 19.72
N GLU A 534 51.78 -2.29 18.77
CA GLU A 534 53.03 -1.57 19.02
C GLU A 534 52.78 -0.08 19.32
N SER A 535 51.80 0.51 18.66
CA SER A 535 51.35 1.90 18.84
C SER A 535 49.82 1.98 18.86
N PRO A 536 49.17 1.44 19.91
CA PRO A 536 47.71 1.41 20.00
C PRO A 536 47.17 2.83 20.07
N GLN A 537 46.21 3.13 19.20
CA GLN A 537 45.50 4.41 19.18
C GLN A 537 44.01 4.17 19.41
N LEU A 538 43.45 4.83 20.42
CA LEU A 538 42.01 4.82 20.73
C LEU A 538 41.43 6.20 20.46
N CYS A 539 40.54 6.31 19.48
CA CYS A 539 39.92 7.57 19.10
C CYS A 539 38.43 7.61 19.45
N THR A 540 37.94 8.77 19.85
CA THR A 540 36.53 9.11 20.01
C THR A 540 36.34 10.59 19.69
N SER A 541 35.12 11.11 19.76
CA SER A 541 34.88 12.55 19.64
C SER A 541 33.93 13.05 20.71
N ILE A 542 34.16 14.26 21.20
CA ILE A 542 33.28 14.96 22.14
C ILE A 542 32.48 16.01 21.36
N LEU A 543 31.19 16.04 21.61
CA LEU A 543 30.22 17.00 21.11
C LEU A 543 29.95 18.02 22.21
N PHE A 544 30.07 19.30 21.88
CA PHE A 544 29.76 20.40 22.79
C PHE A 544 28.46 21.09 22.36
N ALA A 545 27.66 21.52 23.34
CA ALA A 545 26.54 22.42 23.09
C ALA A 545 27.06 23.84 22.76
N GLU A 546 26.25 24.66 22.07
CA GLU A 546 26.60 26.04 21.70
C GLU A 546 26.86 26.95 22.92
N ASP A 547 26.40 26.56 24.11
CA ASP A 547 26.57 27.27 25.38
C ASP A 547 27.60 26.62 26.32
N ALA A 548 28.34 25.62 25.83
CA ALA A 548 29.32 24.91 26.65
C ALA A 548 30.48 25.83 27.08
N LEU A 549 30.80 25.82 28.37
CA LEU A 549 31.90 26.57 28.94
C LEU A 549 33.26 25.94 28.58
N PRO A 550 34.34 26.75 28.48
CA PRO A 550 35.70 26.24 28.35
C PRO A 550 36.07 25.32 29.51
N GLY A 551 36.95 24.37 29.24
CA GLY A 551 37.35 23.36 30.21
C GLY A 551 38.54 22.53 29.77
N ASN A 552 38.92 21.59 30.63
CA ASN A 552 40.06 20.70 30.44
C ASN A 552 39.62 19.23 30.37
N VAL A 553 40.25 18.46 29.48
CA VAL A 553 40.09 16.99 29.39
C VAL A 553 41.24 16.33 30.15
N SER A 554 40.93 15.41 31.06
CA SER A 554 41.89 14.49 31.67
C SER A 554 41.48 13.03 31.47
N ILE A 555 42.45 12.14 31.58
CA ILE A 555 42.25 10.68 31.49
C ILE A 555 42.28 10.13 32.92
N ILE A 556 41.35 9.24 33.23
CA ILE A 556 41.35 8.47 34.48
C ILE A 556 41.52 7.00 34.11
N ASP A 557 42.58 6.39 34.63
CA ASP A 557 42.75 4.96 34.62
C ASP A 557 42.09 4.36 35.87
N THR A 558 41.08 3.51 35.68
CA THR A 558 40.36 2.84 36.76
C THR A 558 41.12 1.62 37.30
N ALA A 559 42.15 1.13 36.61
CA ALA A 559 42.99 0.02 37.06
C ALA A 559 44.06 0.45 38.07
N ALA A 560 44.40 1.75 38.13
CA ALA A 560 45.33 2.30 39.10
C ALA A 560 44.65 2.46 40.48
N THR A 561 44.57 1.35 41.23
CA THR A 561 44.17 1.41 42.63
C THR A 561 45.14 2.31 43.42
N ASN A 562 44.64 3.42 43.94
CA ASN A 562 45.24 4.30 44.95
C ASN A 562 46.34 5.30 44.54
N THR A 563 46.33 5.88 43.33
CA THR A 563 47.09 7.11 43.08
C THR A 563 46.18 8.26 42.65
N THR A 564 46.23 9.35 43.40
CA THR A 564 45.48 10.60 43.15
C THR A 564 46.13 11.44 42.05
N GLY A 565 46.45 10.84 40.90
CA GLY A 565 47.14 11.50 39.79
C GLY A 565 46.41 11.31 38.46
N ASP A 566 46.16 12.42 37.76
CA ASP A 566 45.47 12.54 36.46
C ASP A 566 46.30 12.03 35.25
N SER A 567 47.03 10.92 35.39
CA SER A 567 47.83 10.37 34.28
C SER A 567 47.85 8.85 34.30
N SER A 568 47.17 8.23 33.33
CA SER A 568 47.47 6.86 32.90
C SER A 568 48.91 6.81 32.40
N LEU A 569 49.81 6.07 33.07
CA LEU A 569 51.24 6.05 32.73
C LEU A 569 51.53 5.47 31.32
N LEU A 570 50.57 4.74 30.74
CA LEU A 570 50.70 4.05 29.46
C LEU A 570 49.89 4.68 28.32
N TRP A 571 49.05 5.66 28.61
CA TRP A 571 48.18 6.31 27.61
C TRP A 571 48.36 7.81 27.69
N ALA A 572 48.73 8.42 26.56
CA ALA A 572 48.89 9.86 26.42
C ALA A 572 47.84 10.41 25.48
N LEU A 573 47.32 11.60 25.78
CA LEU A 573 46.39 12.29 24.89
C LEU A 573 47.18 12.97 23.76
N ASP A 574 46.79 12.70 22.51
CA ASP A 574 47.52 13.22 21.35
C ASP A 574 47.48 14.75 21.31
N GLY A 575 48.65 15.39 21.34
CA GLY A 575 48.80 16.85 21.16
C GLY A 575 48.32 17.77 22.30
N LEU A 576 47.74 17.26 23.41
CA LEU A 576 47.14 18.10 24.46
C LEU A 576 47.40 17.54 25.86
N SER A 577 48.55 17.90 26.45
CA SER A 577 48.66 17.89 27.92
C SER A 577 47.99 19.16 28.44
N SER A 578 46.72 19.05 28.82
CA SER A 578 45.97 20.10 29.54
C SER A 578 45.94 21.48 28.88
N ALA A 579 45.42 21.63 27.66
CA ALA A 579 45.06 22.97 27.16
C ALA A 579 43.60 23.28 27.47
N ALA A 580 43.34 24.51 27.91
CA ALA A 580 42.00 25.05 28.02
C ALA A 580 41.37 25.09 26.62
N LEU A 581 40.39 24.22 26.40
CA LEU A 581 39.67 24.14 25.14
C LEU A 581 38.50 25.12 25.20
N ILE A 582 38.34 25.93 24.15
CA ILE A 582 37.21 26.86 24.00
C ILE A 582 36.24 26.23 22.99
N PRO A 583 35.10 25.65 23.43
CA PRO A 583 34.14 24.96 22.56
C PRO A 583 33.68 25.79 21.35
N ASN A 584 33.55 27.11 21.53
CA ASN A 584 33.04 28.04 20.51
C ASN A 584 34.01 28.31 19.34
N GLU A 585 35.28 27.89 19.46
CA GLU A 585 36.29 28.06 18.39
C GLU A 585 36.48 26.78 17.55
N LEU A 586 35.81 25.68 17.92
CA LEU A 586 35.87 24.41 17.19
C LEU A 586 34.92 24.40 15.99
N GLU A 587 35.43 23.97 14.83
CA GLU A 587 34.58 23.70 13.67
C GLU A 587 33.55 22.61 14.04
N ASN A 588 32.26 22.91 13.87
CA ASN A 588 31.10 22.07 14.20
C ASN A 588 30.89 21.70 15.68
N HIS A 589 31.52 22.40 16.64
CA HIS A 589 31.44 22.07 18.08
C HIS A 589 31.84 20.61 18.40
N THR A 590 32.65 19.99 17.56
CA THR A 590 33.11 18.61 17.72
C THR A 590 34.61 18.57 17.94
N LEU A 591 35.07 17.88 18.98
CA LEU A 591 36.49 17.67 19.27
C LEU A 591 36.85 16.20 19.06
N PRO A 592 37.60 15.83 18.01
CA PRO A 592 38.19 14.50 17.91
C PRO A 592 39.30 14.36 18.96
N LEU A 593 39.24 13.29 19.75
CA LEU A 593 40.23 12.93 20.77
C LEU A 593 40.79 11.57 20.46
N CYS A 594 42.12 11.47 20.37
CA CYS A 594 42.82 10.21 20.24
C CYS A 594 43.80 10.05 21.41
N LEU A 595 43.79 8.86 21.99
CA LEU A 595 44.74 8.40 23.00
C LEU A 595 45.79 7.54 22.31
N ASN A 596 47.05 7.93 22.43
CA ASN A 596 48.18 7.15 21.96
C ASN A 596 48.72 6.35 23.16
N GLY A 597 48.60 5.04 23.07
CA GLY A 597 49.14 4.12 24.05
C GLY A 597 50.57 3.71 23.69
N GLU A 598 51.34 3.39 24.72
CA GLU A 598 52.63 2.72 24.58
C GLU A 598 52.45 1.27 24.13
N SER A 599 53.52 0.65 23.62
CA SER A 599 53.47 -0.72 23.10
C SER A 599 52.93 -1.71 24.13
N GLY A 600 51.93 -2.50 23.75
CA GLY A 600 51.27 -3.46 24.64
C GLY A 600 50.25 -2.87 25.63
N ALA A 601 50.04 -1.55 25.66
CA ALA A 601 49.11 -0.89 26.58
C ALA A 601 47.65 -1.37 26.43
N ILE A 602 47.26 -1.80 25.22
CA ILE A 602 45.92 -2.34 24.94
C ILE A 602 45.59 -3.59 25.77
N HIS A 603 46.58 -4.46 26.03
CA HIS A 603 46.37 -5.71 26.77
C HIS A 603 46.17 -5.52 28.28
N GLN A 604 46.42 -4.30 28.77
CA GLN A 604 46.33 -3.95 30.19
C GLN A 604 45.00 -3.27 30.56
N LEU A 605 44.11 -3.06 29.57
CA LEU A 605 42.79 -2.45 29.72
C LEU A 605 41.78 -3.38 30.38
N SER A 606 42.06 -3.85 31.60
CA SER A 606 41.15 -4.72 32.36
C SER A 606 39.99 -3.98 33.05
N GLY A 607 40.07 -2.64 33.16
CA GLY A 607 39.10 -1.78 33.86
C GLY A 607 38.43 -0.68 33.02
N GLY A 608 38.78 -0.55 31.73
CA GLY A 608 38.30 0.51 30.84
C GLY A 608 38.95 1.88 31.07
N LEU A 609 39.19 2.64 29.99
CA LEU A 609 39.69 4.02 30.07
C LEU A 609 38.53 5.00 30.22
N SER A 610 38.61 5.87 31.22
CA SER A 610 37.61 6.90 31.46
C SER A 610 38.13 8.28 31.08
N LEU A 611 37.33 9.09 30.39
CA LEU A 611 37.61 10.50 30.12
C LEU A 611 36.89 11.37 31.14
N ARG A 612 37.57 12.41 31.62
CA ARG A 612 36.98 13.43 32.50
C ARG A 612 37.09 14.79 31.85
N TRP A 613 35.97 15.50 31.74
CA TRP A 613 35.94 16.91 31.38
C TRP A 613 35.67 17.74 32.63
N VAL A 614 36.47 18.78 32.86
CA VAL A 614 36.29 19.73 33.97
C VAL A 614 36.11 21.13 33.39
N SER A 615 34.93 21.73 33.55
CA SER A 615 34.69 23.12 33.14
C SER A 615 35.39 24.12 34.07
N ASP A 616 35.60 25.35 33.59
CA ASP A 616 36.16 26.45 34.38
C ASP A 616 35.33 26.81 35.63
N GLU A 617 34.03 26.48 35.65
CA GLU A 617 33.14 26.64 36.81
C GLU A 617 33.17 25.44 37.77
N GLY A 618 33.98 24.42 37.47
CA GLY A 618 34.15 23.22 38.30
C GLY A 618 33.11 22.13 38.03
N GLU A 619 32.40 22.17 36.91
CA GLU A 619 31.52 21.06 36.51
C GLU A 619 32.34 19.90 35.96
N ILE A 620 32.13 18.71 36.51
CA ILE A 620 32.87 17.51 36.13
C ILE A 620 31.93 16.58 35.38
N TYR A 621 32.32 16.18 34.18
CA TYR A 621 31.67 15.14 33.38
C TYR A 621 32.63 13.97 33.25
N THR A 622 32.14 12.75 33.49
CA THR A 622 32.96 11.54 33.37
C THR A 622 32.33 10.59 32.36
N PHE A 623 33.12 10.16 31.38
CA PHE A 623 32.73 9.24 30.32
C PHE A 623 33.54 7.95 30.46
N THR A 624 32.89 6.80 30.31
CA THR A 624 33.55 5.49 30.40
C THR A 624 33.31 4.67 29.14
N PRO A 625 33.83 5.11 27.98
CA PRO A 625 33.63 4.38 26.73
C PRO A 625 34.26 2.99 26.79
N SER A 626 33.54 1.99 26.29
CA SER A 626 34.04 0.62 26.15
C SER A 626 34.99 0.51 24.97
N VAL A 627 36.09 -0.22 25.12
CA VAL A 627 36.85 -0.68 23.95
C VAL A 627 36.08 -1.84 23.34
N VAL A 628 35.91 -1.83 22.02
CA VAL A 628 35.28 -2.96 21.31
C VAL A 628 36.28 -4.12 21.34
N ASP A 629 36.23 -4.93 22.39
CA ASP A 629 37.16 -6.03 22.64
C ASP A 629 36.84 -7.31 21.82
N SER A 630 36.20 -7.15 20.67
CA SER A 630 35.57 -8.26 19.95
C SER A 630 35.92 -8.28 18.46
N VAL A 631 37.13 -7.85 18.11
CA VAL A 631 37.70 -8.20 16.82
C VAL A 631 38.94 -9.03 17.06
N VAL A 632 38.72 -10.30 17.43
CA VAL A 632 39.79 -11.29 17.23
C VAL A 632 39.84 -11.52 15.72
N THR A 633 40.89 -11.01 15.08
CA THR A 633 41.10 -11.19 13.64
C THR A 633 41.57 -12.61 13.38
N LEU A 634 40.78 -13.38 12.63
CA LEU A 634 41.24 -14.67 12.10
C LEU A 634 42.03 -14.37 10.82
N SER A 635 43.35 -14.49 10.90
CA SER A 635 44.23 -14.28 9.77
C SER A 635 44.75 -15.62 9.23
N THR A 636 44.76 -15.75 7.90
CA THR A 636 44.74 -17.04 7.22
C THR A 636 45.83 -17.13 6.15
N SER A 637 46.97 -17.77 6.44
CA SER A 637 47.98 -18.05 5.43
C SER A 637 47.60 -19.29 4.60
N GLY A 638 47.10 -19.09 3.38
CA GLY A 638 46.59 -20.19 2.52
C GLY A 638 45.15 -20.60 2.87
N GLN A 639 44.62 -21.70 2.31
CA GLN A 639 43.27 -22.19 2.70
C GLN A 639 43.28 -22.48 4.21
N PRO A 640 42.57 -21.69 5.04
CA PRO A 640 42.74 -21.75 6.48
C PRO A 640 41.91 -22.87 7.04
N THR A 641 42.55 -23.97 7.42
CA THR A 641 41.93 -24.99 8.27
C THR A 641 42.21 -24.63 9.73
N MET A 642 41.20 -24.16 10.45
CA MET A 642 41.27 -23.97 11.90
C MET A 642 40.90 -25.30 12.58
N LEU A 643 41.80 -25.82 13.42
CA LEU A 643 41.54 -27.00 14.24
C LEU A 643 41.06 -26.54 15.62
N LEU A 644 39.76 -26.64 15.88
CA LEU A 644 39.17 -26.31 17.18
C LEU A 644 39.14 -27.60 18.02
N SER A 645 40.03 -27.69 19.02
CA SER A 645 40.07 -28.84 19.93
C SER A 645 39.64 -28.54 21.36
N ASP A 646 39.75 -27.31 21.88
CA ASP A 646 39.38 -26.99 23.29
C ASP A 646 39.10 -25.48 23.50
N ILE A 647 38.01 -24.94 22.95
CA ILE A 647 37.58 -23.56 23.22
C ILE A 647 36.27 -23.59 24.01
N GLU A 648 36.27 -23.07 25.23
CA GLU A 648 35.10 -23.01 26.14
C GLU A 648 33.91 -22.20 25.59
N ALA A 649 34.12 -21.41 24.52
CA ALA A 649 33.10 -20.62 23.84
C ALA A 649 32.08 -21.44 23.02
N PHE A 650 32.34 -22.74 22.79
CA PHE A 650 31.53 -23.59 21.93
C PHE A 650 30.60 -24.48 22.76
N THR A 651 29.55 -23.88 23.34
CA THR A 651 28.54 -24.61 24.12
C THR A 651 27.51 -25.32 23.21
N SER A 652 26.92 -26.41 23.69
CA SER A 652 25.82 -27.08 22.97
C SER A 652 24.63 -26.13 22.81
N ASN A 653 24.15 -25.96 21.57
CA ASN A 653 23.04 -25.11 21.07
C ASN A 653 23.40 -23.78 20.38
N SER A 654 24.66 -23.37 20.34
CA SER A 654 25.06 -22.23 19.51
C SER A 654 25.28 -22.64 18.05
N TYR A 655 24.97 -21.75 17.10
CA TYR A 655 25.27 -21.95 15.67
C TYR A 655 26.26 -20.90 15.17
N VAL A 656 27.10 -21.29 14.22
CA VAL A 656 28.05 -20.38 13.58
C VAL A 656 27.43 -19.85 12.30
N LEU A 657 27.60 -18.55 12.07
CA LEU A 657 27.20 -17.80 10.88
C LEU A 657 28.43 -17.07 10.34
N TRP A 658 28.68 -17.21 9.05
CA TRP A 658 29.65 -16.39 8.33
C TRP A 658 28.91 -15.46 7.35
N ASN A 659 29.37 -14.22 7.24
CA ASN A 659 28.87 -13.27 6.25
C ASN A 659 29.97 -12.29 5.82
N ALA A 660 29.88 -11.66 4.66
CA ALA A 660 30.87 -10.67 4.20
C ALA A 660 30.85 -9.38 5.04
N GLU A 661 29.68 -9.00 5.55
CA GLU A 661 29.49 -7.84 6.44
C GLU A 661 29.05 -8.30 7.83
N TYR A 662 29.27 -7.46 8.85
CA TYR A 662 28.77 -7.73 10.19
C TYR A 662 27.24 -7.76 10.15
N THR A 663 26.64 -8.90 10.48
CA THR A 663 25.18 -9.06 10.45
C THR A 663 24.67 -9.83 11.65
N PHE A 664 23.53 -9.41 12.18
CA PHE A 664 22.88 -10.10 13.28
C PHE A 664 22.51 -11.56 12.96
N CYS A 665 22.43 -12.36 14.02
CA CYS A 665 22.04 -13.75 13.99
C CYS A 665 20.62 -13.89 13.42
N ARG A 666 20.49 -14.61 12.30
CA ARG A 666 19.19 -14.87 11.66
C ARG A 666 18.49 -16.04 12.34
N GLU A 667 17.29 -15.80 12.86
CA GLU A 667 16.40 -16.82 13.43
C GLU A 667 15.80 -17.76 12.36
N ASP A 668 15.76 -17.35 11.08
CA ASP A 668 15.15 -18.13 9.98
C ASP A 668 16.02 -19.29 9.47
N LEU A 669 17.23 -19.45 10.03
CA LEU A 669 18.14 -20.49 9.63
C LEU A 669 17.78 -21.78 10.38
N PHE A 670 17.63 -22.90 9.65
CA PHE A 670 17.58 -24.24 10.23
C PHE A 670 18.98 -24.87 10.14
N PRO A 671 19.92 -24.48 11.03
CA PRO A 671 21.29 -24.95 10.93
C PRO A 671 21.30 -26.48 11.12
N ARG A 672 22.07 -27.18 10.30
CA ARG A 672 22.37 -28.62 10.45
C ARG A 672 23.77 -28.82 11.02
N LEU A 673 24.04 -29.99 11.58
CA LEU A 673 25.40 -30.36 11.95
C LEU A 673 26.33 -30.40 10.71
N PRO A 674 27.64 -30.12 10.87
CA PRO A 674 28.64 -30.32 9.82
C PRO A 674 28.83 -31.82 9.50
N GLY A 675 29.56 -32.14 8.44
CA GLY A 675 29.84 -33.54 8.07
C GLY A 675 30.91 -34.16 8.97
N VAL A 676 30.74 -35.44 9.33
CA VAL A 676 31.78 -36.24 10.03
C VAL A 676 32.78 -36.74 8.99
N ALA A 677 34.06 -36.48 9.19
CA ALA A 677 35.13 -36.98 8.33
C ALA A 677 35.53 -38.42 8.71
N PHE A 678 35.64 -38.73 10.02
CA PHE A 678 35.95 -40.07 10.54
C PHE A 678 35.29 -40.33 11.91
N GLU A 679 34.64 -41.49 12.09
CA GLU A 679 33.98 -41.87 13.36
C GLU A 679 34.97 -42.30 14.47
N ASN A 680 36.24 -42.55 14.13
CA ASN A 680 37.32 -42.87 15.08
C ASN A 680 38.60 -42.11 14.68
N GLY A 681 38.77 -40.88 15.16
CA GLY A 681 40.01 -40.11 15.01
C GLY A 681 41.19 -40.71 15.79
N SER A 682 42.39 -40.15 15.62
CA SER A 682 43.64 -40.62 16.25
C SER A 682 43.58 -40.72 17.77
N ASP A 683 42.69 -39.96 18.40
CA ASP A 683 42.51 -39.86 19.86
C ASP A 683 41.19 -40.45 20.37
N GLY A 684 40.43 -41.17 19.52
CA GLY A 684 39.25 -41.94 19.94
C GLY A 684 37.89 -41.22 19.93
N GLY A 685 37.79 -40.03 19.33
CA GLY A 685 36.51 -39.33 19.08
C GLY A 685 36.28 -38.94 17.61
N PRO A 686 35.09 -38.42 17.26
CA PRO A 686 34.74 -38.06 15.88
C PRO A 686 35.45 -36.78 15.41
N GLU A 687 36.04 -36.81 14.22
CA GLU A 687 36.63 -35.65 13.55
C GLU A 687 35.59 -35.02 12.61
N TRP A 688 35.22 -33.76 12.87
CA TRP A 688 34.26 -33.01 12.07
C TRP A 688 34.98 -32.10 11.08
N ARG A 689 34.45 -31.97 9.85
CA ARG A 689 34.98 -31.03 8.86
C ARG A 689 33.89 -30.11 8.36
N TRP A 690 34.12 -28.82 8.42
CA TRP A 690 33.18 -27.81 7.96
C TRP A 690 33.89 -26.78 7.10
N ASP A 691 33.45 -26.65 5.85
CA ASP A 691 33.88 -25.58 4.96
C ASP A 691 32.85 -24.46 4.84
N LEU A 692 33.20 -23.27 5.34
CA LEU A 692 32.37 -22.07 5.29
C LEU A 692 32.24 -21.49 3.88
N LEU A 693 33.16 -21.81 2.95
CA LEU A 693 33.04 -21.42 1.53
C LEU A 693 31.88 -22.10 0.83
N PHE A 694 31.54 -23.33 1.24
CA PHE A 694 30.40 -24.07 0.69
C PHE A 694 29.16 -23.93 1.56
N ARG A 695 29.33 -23.63 2.85
CA ARG A 695 28.24 -23.59 3.80
C ARG A 695 28.49 -22.55 4.90
N GLU A 696 27.86 -21.39 4.72
CA GLU A 696 28.04 -20.20 5.53
C GLU A 696 27.50 -20.34 6.98
N TYR A 697 26.63 -21.31 7.27
CA TYR A 697 26.05 -21.48 8.62
C TYR A 697 25.74 -22.93 9.03
N GLY A 698 25.76 -23.22 10.33
CA GLY A 698 25.60 -24.57 10.88
C GLY A 698 25.69 -24.69 12.40
N ILE A 699 25.23 -25.81 12.94
CA ILE A 699 25.25 -26.08 14.39
C ILE A 699 26.64 -26.55 14.79
N ILE A 700 27.17 -26.00 15.87
CA ILE A 700 28.42 -26.47 16.48
C ILE A 700 28.19 -27.88 17.07
N PRO A 701 28.95 -28.91 16.65
CA PRO A 701 28.85 -30.24 17.24
C PRO A 701 29.40 -30.23 18.67
N ASN A 702 28.93 -31.13 19.54
CA ASN A 702 29.50 -31.28 20.88
C ASN A 702 30.91 -31.91 20.77
N LEU A 703 31.94 -31.14 21.12
CA LEU A 703 33.36 -31.48 20.93
C LEU A 703 34.03 -32.15 22.14
N ALA A 704 33.28 -32.62 23.14
CA ALA A 704 33.81 -33.12 24.41
C ALA A 704 34.97 -34.16 24.34
N ASN A 705 35.18 -34.85 23.20
CA ASN A 705 36.34 -35.72 22.93
C ASN A 705 36.76 -35.71 21.43
N GLY A 706 36.40 -34.70 20.65
CA GLY A 706 36.61 -34.68 19.18
C GLY A 706 37.03 -33.31 18.66
N SER A 707 37.57 -33.25 17.43
CA SER A 707 38.08 -32.02 16.81
C SER A 707 37.18 -31.53 15.66
N LEU A 708 37.00 -30.22 15.54
CA LEU A 708 36.36 -29.58 14.37
C LEU A 708 37.41 -28.89 13.51
N ASN A 709 37.52 -29.31 12.26
CA ASN A 709 38.33 -28.65 11.24
C ASN A 709 37.45 -27.70 10.42
N LEU A 710 37.54 -26.40 10.71
CA LEU A 710 36.75 -25.34 10.10
C LEU A 710 37.58 -24.64 9.01
N THR A 711 37.14 -24.64 7.75
CA THR A 711 37.73 -23.83 6.69
C THR A 711 36.99 -22.53 6.50
N VAL A 712 37.73 -21.42 6.57
CA VAL A 712 37.18 -20.04 6.62
C VAL A 712 37.49 -19.28 5.32
N PRO A 713 36.62 -18.36 4.84
CA PRO A 713 36.88 -17.54 3.65
C PRO A 713 37.97 -16.49 3.91
N ALA A 714 38.48 -15.82 2.86
CA ALA A 714 39.60 -14.88 2.98
C ALA A 714 39.23 -13.55 3.68
N GLU A 715 37.97 -13.13 3.60
CA GLU A 715 37.44 -11.92 4.23
C GLU A 715 36.01 -12.17 4.72
N GLY A 716 35.54 -11.43 5.72
CA GLY A 716 34.15 -11.49 6.21
C GLY A 716 34.05 -11.40 7.74
N TRP A 717 32.95 -11.86 8.30
CA TRP A 717 32.66 -11.90 9.72
C TRP A 717 32.19 -13.30 10.09
N LEU A 718 32.84 -13.92 11.07
CA LEU A 718 32.39 -15.14 11.72
C LEU A 718 31.63 -14.76 12.99
N MET A 719 30.49 -15.36 13.23
CA MET A 719 29.59 -14.99 14.31
C MET A 719 29.05 -16.26 14.95
N ILE A 720 29.13 -16.36 16.28
CA ILE A 720 28.43 -17.39 17.06
C ILE A 720 27.13 -16.79 17.56
N CYS A 721 26.06 -17.50 17.29
CA CYS A 721 24.70 -17.10 17.55
C CYS A 721 24.08 -18.08 18.53
N ASP A 722 23.48 -17.52 19.60
CA ASP A 722 22.66 -18.30 20.53
C ASP A 722 21.21 -18.32 20.05
N GLU A 723 20.47 -19.40 20.35
CA GLU A 723 19.07 -19.57 19.92
C GLU A 723 18.15 -18.43 20.38
N ASP A 724 18.48 -17.77 21.50
CA ASP A 724 17.64 -16.77 22.17
C ASP A 724 18.11 -15.31 21.93
N SER A 725 19.16 -15.09 21.13
CA SER A 725 19.73 -13.75 20.91
C SER A 725 20.03 -13.47 19.42
N PRO A 726 19.46 -12.40 18.84
CA PRO A 726 19.84 -11.94 17.50
C PRO A 726 21.23 -11.26 17.50
N LEU A 727 21.76 -10.88 18.67
CA LEU A 727 23.14 -10.43 18.80
C LEU A 727 24.05 -11.66 18.83
N PRO A 728 25.12 -11.70 18.02
CA PRO A 728 26.11 -12.75 18.14
C PRO A 728 26.72 -12.71 19.53
N SER A 729 26.70 -13.83 20.23
CA SER A 729 27.33 -13.96 21.55
C SER A 729 28.83 -13.73 21.44
N GLN A 730 29.44 -14.11 20.31
CA GLN A 730 30.80 -13.79 19.94
C GLN A 730 30.91 -13.56 18.44
N TYR A 731 31.82 -12.69 18.00
CA TYR A 731 32.06 -12.46 16.60
C TYR A 731 33.54 -12.15 16.32
N TRP A 732 33.98 -12.47 15.12
CA TRP A 732 35.34 -12.32 14.62
C TRP A 732 35.30 -11.70 13.23
N GLN A 733 36.11 -10.68 12.98
CA GLN A 733 36.34 -10.22 11.62
C GLN A 733 37.43 -11.07 11.00
N ILE A 734 37.19 -11.56 9.80
CA ILE A 734 38.17 -12.24 8.96
C ILE A 734 38.63 -11.19 7.96
N SER A 735 39.91 -10.85 7.98
CA SER A 735 40.50 -9.93 7.01
C SER A 735 41.71 -10.59 6.36
N ALA A 736 41.80 -10.49 5.04
CA ALA A 736 43.01 -10.77 4.27
C ALA A 736 43.93 -9.54 4.31
N THR A 737 44.22 -9.04 5.51
CA THR A 737 45.28 -8.05 5.68
C THR A 737 46.60 -8.81 5.77
N SER A 738 47.50 -8.52 4.83
CA SER A 738 48.91 -8.69 5.12
C SER A 738 49.21 -7.80 6.32
N ASP A 739 50.02 -8.35 7.23
CA ASP A 739 50.71 -7.64 8.29
C ASP A 739 49.84 -7.41 9.55
N GLU A 740 50.27 -8.02 10.66
CA GLU A 740 49.71 -7.97 12.03
C GLU A 740 48.69 -9.06 12.40
N TYR A 741 49.18 -10.07 13.12
CA TYR A 741 48.39 -11.02 13.91
C TYR A 741 48.55 -10.62 15.37
N SER A 742 47.50 -10.74 16.20
CA SER A 742 47.66 -10.90 17.64
C SER A 742 46.93 -12.16 18.07
N LEU A 743 47.64 -13.27 18.15
CA LEU A 743 47.16 -14.45 18.87
C LEU A 743 47.47 -14.23 20.36
N SER A 744 46.57 -13.55 21.07
CA SER A 744 46.61 -13.52 22.54
C SER A 744 46.01 -14.81 23.12
N MET A 745 46.44 -15.98 22.65
CA MET A 745 45.91 -17.26 23.13
C MET A 745 46.98 -18.35 23.09
N ILE A 746 47.54 -18.67 24.26
CA ILE A 746 47.92 -20.04 24.61
C ILE A 746 47.01 -20.43 25.78
N ASN A 747 46.10 -21.39 25.56
CA ASN A 747 45.18 -21.96 26.56
C ASN A 747 44.11 -21.04 27.17
N GLY A 748 43.52 -20.10 26.42
CA GLY A 748 42.32 -19.39 26.92
C GLY A 748 42.54 -18.49 28.14
N GLN A 749 43.80 -18.17 28.47
CA GLN A 749 44.13 -17.17 29.49
C GLN A 749 44.97 -16.07 28.84
N LEU A 750 44.44 -14.84 28.90
CA LEU A 750 45.23 -13.63 28.70
C LEU A 750 46.46 -13.72 29.61
N LEU A 751 47.67 -13.67 29.04
CA LEU A 751 48.90 -13.50 29.81
C LEU A 751 48.95 -12.06 30.33
N ASN A 752 48.09 -11.77 31.30
CA ASN A 752 48.04 -10.51 32.02
C ASN A 752 48.63 -10.79 33.41
N SER A 753 49.91 -10.51 33.60
CA SER A 753 50.51 -10.51 34.93
C SER A 753 50.86 -9.08 35.32
N ILE A 754 49.95 -8.42 36.03
CA ILE A 754 50.28 -7.22 36.81
C ILE A 754 51.07 -7.72 38.02
N ILE A 755 52.35 -7.39 38.11
CA ILE A 755 53.23 -7.85 39.18
C ILE A 755 53.43 -6.71 40.19
N THR A 756 52.87 -6.89 41.38
CA THR A 756 53.14 -6.02 42.54
C THR A 756 54.12 -6.75 43.46
N SER A 757 55.33 -6.22 43.66
CA SER A 757 56.25 -6.79 44.65
C SER A 757 57.00 -5.70 45.43
N ASP A 758 56.97 -5.80 46.76
CA ASP A 758 57.66 -4.89 47.71
C ASP A 758 59.12 -5.33 47.99
N SER A 759 59.66 -6.31 47.25
CA SER A 759 61.02 -6.82 47.45
C SER A 759 61.60 -7.36 46.15
N SER A 760 62.89 -7.13 45.89
CA SER A 760 63.63 -7.66 44.75
C SER A 760 63.44 -9.17 44.56
N THR A 761 62.47 -9.55 43.72
CA THR A 761 62.22 -10.94 43.35
C THR A 761 62.38 -11.08 41.85
N GLU A 762 63.26 -12.00 41.44
CA GLU A 762 63.29 -12.55 40.09
C GLU A 762 61.93 -13.23 39.82
N PHE A 763 61.23 -12.78 38.79
CA PHE A 763 60.01 -13.42 38.30
C PHE A 763 60.29 -14.08 36.95
N SER A 764 60.05 -15.39 36.85
CA SER A 764 60.20 -16.16 35.62
C SER A 764 58.84 -16.60 35.08
N LEU A 765 58.50 -16.18 33.86
CA LEU A 765 57.35 -16.67 33.10
C LEU A 765 57.83 -17.72 32.09
N ASP A 766 57.41 -18.97 32.27
CA ASP A 766 57.77 -20.09 31.39
C ASP A 766 56.59 -20.49 30.50
N GLY A 767 56.85 -20.73 29.21
CA GLY A 767 55.83 -21.18 28.25
C GLY A 767 56.40 -22.06 27.12
N VAL A 768 55.52 -22.69 26.36
CA VAL A 768 55.86 -23.54 25.19
C VAL A 768 55.22 -22.96 23.93
N LEU A 769 56.04 -22.67 22.92
CA LEU A 769 55.63 -22.24 21.58
C LEU A 769 55.74 -23.42 20.62
N SER A 770 54.68 -23.65 19.83
CA SER A 770 54.58 -24.74 18.85
C SER A 770 55.32 -24.46 17.53
N PHE A 771 56.06 -23.35 17.43
CA PHE A 771 56.68 -22.86 16.20
C PHE A 771 58.21 -22.96 16.29
N ALA A 772 58.87 -23.26 15.16
CA ALA A 772 60.30 -23.59 15.11
C ALA A 772 61.24 -22.36 15.01
N ASP A 773 60.75 -21.24 14.46
CA ASP A 773 61.51 -20.00 14.27
C ASP A 773 60.67 -18.81 14.79
N VAL A 774 61.10 -18.19 15.89
CA VAL A 774 60.45 -17.02 16.50
C VAL A 774 61.48 -15.92 16.75
N GLU A 775 61.24 -14.72 16.23
CA GLU A 775 62.08 -13.53 16.47
C GLU A 775 61.56 -12.77 17.70
N LEU A 776 62.43 -12.27 18.58
CA LEU A 776 62.01 -11.57 19.79
C LEU A 776 62.10 -10.05 19.59
N ARG A 777 61.00 -9.35 19.81
CA ARG A 777 60.96 -7.89 19.94
C ARG A 777 60.64 -7.49 21.37
N THR A 778 61.41 -6.54 21.89
CA THR A 778 61.29 -6.08 23.27
C THR A 778 60.92 -4.60 23.28
N HIS A 779 59.96 -4.23 24.11
CA HIS A 779 59.41 -2.88 24.20
C HIS A 779 59.35 -2.46 25.68
N GLY A 780 59.53 -1.17 25.97
CA GLY A 780 59.41 -0.61 27.31
C GLY A 780 60.73 -0.20 27.99
N ASN A 781 60.64 0.18 29.26
CA ASN A 781 61.71 0.82 30.03
C ASN A 781 62.34 -0.08 31.12
N VAL A 782 61.85 -1.32 31.27
CA VAL A 782 62.38 -2.32 32.21
C VAL A 782 63.25 -3.33 31.46
N ASP A 783 64.46 -3.57 31.95
CA ASP A 783 65.34 -4.62 31.42
C ASP A 783 64.85 -6.02 31.83
N PHE A 784 64.78 -6.94 30.87
CA PHE A 784 64.46 -8.35 31.12
C PHE A 784 65.29 -9.27 30.21
N ASP A 785 65.55 -10.49 30.69
CA ASP A 785 66.25 -11.52 29.92
C ASP A 785 65.23 -12.55 29.42
N VAL A 786 65.25 -12.84 28.12
CA VAL A 786 64.43 -13.90 27.52
C VAL A 786 65.34 -15.01 27.02
N VAL A 787 65.14 -16.23 27.54
CA VAL A 787 65.89 -17.42 27.15
C VAL A 787 64.98 -18.35 26.37
N PHE A 788 65.32 -18.60 25.10
CA PHE A 788 64.67 -19.62 24.27
C PHE A 788 65.45 -20.94 24.33
N ASN A 789 64.77 -22.02 24.72
CA ASN A 789 65.27 -23.39 24.66
C ASN A 789 64.38 -24.20 23.71
N GLN A 790 64.77 -24.28 22.44
CA GLN A 790 64.04 -24.97 21.37
C GLN A 790 62.62 -24.42 21.17
N SER A 791 61.63 -25.02 21.83
CA SER A 791 60.21 -24.66 21.81
C SER A 791 59.74 -24.02 23.11
N ASN A 792 60.60 -23.93 24.14
CA ASN A 792 60.23 -23.36 25.43
C ASN A 792 60.87 -21.98 25.56
N TYR A 793 60.10 -21.00 26.03
CA TYR A 793 60.63 -19.70 26.42
C TYR A 793 60.56 -19.54 27.94
N SER A 794 61.54 -18.86 28.50
CA SER A 794 61.57 -18.40 29.89
C SER A 794 61.89 -16.92 29.87
N ILE A 795 60.94 -16.08 30.29
CA ILE A 795 61.14 -14.63 30.45
C ILE A 795 61.43 -14.38 31.92
N THR A 796 62.65 -13.93 32.23
CA THR A 796 63.04 -13.56 33.60
C THR A 796 63.10 -12.04 33.74
N ILE A 797 62.26 -11.49 34.61
CA ILE A 797 62.19 -10.06 34.89
C ILE A 797 62.92 -9.79 36.19
N ASN A 798 63.94 -8.92 36.13
CA ASN A 798 64.72 -8.49 37.28
C ASN A 798 64.18 -7.15 37.81
N GLN A 799 63.28 -7.22 38.79
CA GLN A 799 62.67 -6.02 39.37
C GLN A 799 63.60 -5.38 40.42
N GLN A 800 63.88 -4.09 40.28
CA GLN A 800 64.53 -3.29 41.33
C GLN A 800 63.49 -2.81 42.37
N ASN A 801 63.90 -2.67 43.63
CA ASN A 801 63.01 -2.43 44.77
C ASN A 801 62.04 -1.25 44.56
N GLY A 802 60.73 -1.52 44.70
CA GLY A 802 59.68 -0.51 44.93
C GLY A 802 58.97 0.04 43.69
N GLN A 803 59.15 -0.54 42.51
CA GLN A 803 58.45 -0.11 41.28
C GLN A 803 57.39 -1.13 40.89
N ILE A 804 56.17 -0.69 40.54
CA ILE A 804 55.15 -1.56 39.95
C ILE A 804 55.51 -1.75 38.48
N VAL A 805 55.66 -3.01 38.04
CA VAL A 805 55.96 -3.33 36.64
C VAL A 805 54.78 -4.08 36.04
N SER A 806 54.40 -3.69 34.84
CA SER A 806 53.39 -4.38 34.07
C SER A 806 53.99 -4.90 32.78
N THR A 807 53.85 -6.21 32.58
CA THR A 807 54.42 -6.90 31.44
C THR A 807 53.29 -7.57 30.65
N SER A 808 53.28 -7.30 29.36
CA SER A 808 52.38 -7.91 28.39
C SER A 808 53.20 -8.52 27.26
N ALA A 809 52.81 -9.70 26.79
CA ALA A 809 53.45 -10.34 25.65
C ALA A 809 52.41 -10.73 24.60
N TRP A 810 52.72 -10.52 23.32
CA TRP A 810 51.88 -10.94 22.19
C TRP A 810 52.75 -11.45 21.04
N LEU A 811 52.16 -12.21 20.13
CA LEU A 811 52.82 -12.72 18.93
C LEU A 811 52.31 -11.98 17.71
N GLN A 812 53.20 -11.54 16.84
CA GLN A 812 52.96 -10.86 15.56
C GLN A 812 53.59 -11.68 14.42
N LEU A 813 53.09 -11.55 13.19
CA LEU A 813 53.73 -12.16 12.01
C LEU A 813 54.29 -11.03 11.15
N ASP A 814 55.58 -11.07 10.83
CA ASP A 814 56.23 -10.11 9.94
C ASP A 814 55.84 -10.37 8.48
N SER A 815 56.00 -9.34 7.64
CA SER A 815 55.76 -9.31 6.20
C SER A 815 56.49 -10.41 5.40
N ASP A 816 57.57 -10.97 5.96
CA ASP A 816 58.34 -12.09 5.41
C ASP A 816 57.85 -13.48 5.89
N GLY A 817 56.78 -13.54 6.71
CA GLY A 817 56.19 -14.78 7.21
C GLY A 817 56.85 -15.37 8.46
N LEU A 818 57.72 -14.60 9.13
CA LEU A 818 58.36 -14.95 10.40
C LEU A 818 57.45 -14.56 11.58
N ILE A 819 57.40 -15.40 12.62
CA ILE A 819 56.63 -15.10 13.85
C ILE A 819 57.53 -14.29 14.79
N GLU A 820 57.06 -13.13 15.21
CA GLU A 820 57.71 -12.26 16.19
C GLU A 820 57.00 -12.37 17.55
N LEU A 821 57.73 -12.62 18.63
CA LEU A 821 57.26 -12.50 20.01
C LEU A 821 57.58 -11.10 20.52
N HIS A 822 56.56 -10.31 20.77
CA HIS A 822 56.66 -8.98 21.36
C HIS A 822 56.47 -9.10 22.87
N VAL A 823 57.42 -8.57 23.64
CA VAL A 823 57.32 -8.47 25.10
C VAL A 823 57.46 -7.00 25.45
N ALA A 824 56.40 -6.41 25.98
CA ALA A 824 56.39 -5.04 26.46
C ALA A 824 56.36 -5.01 27.99
N SER A 825 57.32 -4.32 28.61
CA SER A 825 57.41 -4.20 30.06
C SER A 825 57.62 -2.75 30.48
N TRP A 826 56.65 -2.22 31.22
CA TRP A 826 56.61 -0.82 31.61
C TRP A 826 56.53 -0.66 33.13
N GLU A 827 57.27 0.29 33.68
CA GLU A 827 57.09 0.75 35.06
C GLU A 827 55.82 1.61 35.16
N ILE A 828 54.85 1.23 35.99
CA ILE A 828 53.53 1.89 36.15
C ILE A 828 53.43 2.73 37.44
N GLY A 829 54.48 2.80 38.25
CA GLY A 829 54.55 3.76 39.37
C GLY A 829 55.43 3.33 40.54
N VAL A 830 55.57 4.24 41.51
CA VAL A 830 56.18 4.08 42.85
C VAL A 830 55.09 4.24 43.90
#